data_AF-A0A960WVY6-F1
#
_entry.id   AF-A0A960WVY6-F1
#
_cell.length_a   1.000
_cell.length_b   1.000
_cell.length_c   1.000
_cell.angle_alpha   90.00
_cell.angle_beta   90.00
_cell.angle_gamma   90.00
#
_symmetry.space_group_name_H-M   'P 1'
#
loop_
_entity.id
_entity.type
_entity.pdbx_description
1 polymer ?
#
loop_
_entity_poly.entity_id
_entity_poly.type
_entity_poly.pdbx_seq_one_letter_code
_entity_poly.pdbx_strand_id
1 'polypeptide(L)'
;MDFRPCLLSLIPLLTVCLHAELPALIRQAGNTDDDKERQALLEKYAALPALDEEQRKEATALAEFAKRWNGSALKFYGASMRGKPARALGDYDFGVAADSPLRPICELYRGRMLAWTLIENSTVRTHPKDSKWFKDEAVASFQRVKAAFPQNTVARMYLGEALPWGVVPAKVEEAPEWATLQREQLERLGEIIRWWITQRQRDNGEFGGGWGDDCEMWRWWSSVLLGFDDPQITAAQLKFSRSAVTRPHLKGGFNTEITDVEHAAEDTTDNLVPLMVLEPENDKWTKWGLKLGDFMRDVWTGKNERGRLQFKSFYFSATETAPQPQRALDVIADVGALHPALLAWQRTGDEKLGAQICEWLDTWVDATARAENGKPAGILPASLRWPDGAAAGAEGNWWEPVKPGGYMQSYYLWPSVITEMTDALMLAHVMTGKEHYLAPLRSMAAIRLKHLQNPSGEFKPGTEAWCADQLAPRQNANSNTGGLVKTLARFKALTGTSEFDELIALEGAEFVIRTDEAGKREMEAALRESLAALRVNFPGFTSEVRSTDRVMRFVQFLSQDYAFDAYKGVTQPKHELLYRMVTGDKNAPRFPQIAVRWLTPPKGIAALVTEASTTKFAAELFHFGGAPREMRAELRQLKPGDYTASLIVGGKPVSLSESTVKIEKGRFTKFAFTLPAGKLATLRLEMNR
;
A
#
# COMPACT_ATOMS: atom_id res chain seq x y z
N MET A 1 60.67 31.37 -48.46
CA MET A 1 61.07 29.96 -48.58
C MET A 1 61.81 29.62 -47.31
N ASP A 2 61.43 28.71 -46.43
CA ASP A 2 60.26 27.83 -46.33
C ASP A 2 60.11 27.49 -44.85
N PHE A 3 58.88 27.48 -44.34
CA PHE A 3 58.56 26.98 -43.01
C PHE A 3 57.52 25.88 -43.13
N ARG A 4 57.82 24.74 -42.45
CA ARG A 4 57.03 23.54 -42.11
C ARG A 4 57.30 22.27 -42.94
N PRO A 5 57.18 21.05 -42.33
CA PRO A 5 56.41 20.76 -41.10
C PRO A 5 57.04 19.84 -40.03
N CYS A 6 56.86 20.22 -38.76
CA CYS A 6 56.67 19.29 -37.62
C CYS A 6 55.16 19.00 -37.49
N LEU A 7 54.66 17.91 -38.08
CA LEU A 7 53.25 17.50 -37.96
C LEU A 7 53.06 15.97 -37.83
N LEU A 8 54.13 15.19 -37.68
CA LEU A 8 54.07 13.72 -37.71
C LEU A 8 54.12 13.02 -36.34
N SER A 9 54.30 13.74 -35.22
CA SER A 9 54.37 13.13 -33.87
C SER A 9 53.09 13.22 -33.03
N LEU A 10 52.06 13.94 -33.48
CA LEU A 10 50.79 14.11 -32.75
C LEU A 10 49.76 13.00 -33.02
N ILE A 11 49.86 12.32 -34.16
CA ILE A 11 48.89 11.30 -34.58
C ILE A 11 48.87 10.06 -33.65
N PRO A 12 50.00 9.41 -33.30
CA PRO A 12 49.95 8.23 -32.44
C PRO A 12 49.49 8.55 -31.00
N LEU A 13 49.78 9.75 -30.48
CA LEU A 13 49.27 10.17 -29.16
C LEU A 13 47.75 10.37 -29.17
N LEU A 14 47.21 11.03 -30.20
CA LEU A 14 45.77 11.22 -30.38
C LEU A 14 45.05 9.87 -30.55
N THR A 15 45.59 8.95 -31.35
CA THR A 15 45.00 7.61 -31.55
C THR A 15 45.04 6.78 -30.26
N VAL A 16 46.12 6.84 -29.48
CA VAL A 16 46.23 6.12 -28.19
C VAL A 16 45.30 6.72 -27.11
N CYS A 17 45.17 8.05 -27.05
CA CYS A 17 44.19 8.70 -26.16
C CYS A 17 42.75 8.33 -26.54
N LEU A 18 42.40 8.33 -27.83
CA LEU A 18 41.08 7.91 -28.33
C LEU A 18 40.77 6.44 -28.01
N HIS A 19 41.75 5.52 -28.11
CA HIS A 19 41.53 4.09 -27.78
C HIS A 19 41.36 3.84 -26.27
N ALA A 20 41.95 4.67 -25.40
CA ALA A 20 41.77 4.58 -23.95
C ALA A 20 40.40 5.11 -23.48
N GLU A 21 39.77 6.00 -24.25
CA GLU A 21 38.47 6.59 -23.93
C GLU A 21 37.29 5.62 -24.11
N LEU A 22 37.32 4.70 -25.09
CA LEU A 22 36.21 3.76 -25.31
C LEU A 22 35.94 2.86 -24.09
N PRO A 23 36.93 2.11 -23.55
CA PRO A 23 36.69 1.28 -22.37
C PRO A 23 36.36 2.10 -21.13
N ALA A 24 36.83 3.35 -21.05
CA ALA A 24 36.58 4.23 -19.91
C ALA A 24 35.10 4.68 -19.87
N LEU A 25 34.51 5.10 -20.99
CA LEU A 25 33.10 5.49 -21.04
C LEU A 25 32.16 4.32 -20.74
N ILE A 26 32.44 3.13 -21.28
CA ILE A 26 31.65 1.92 -20.96
C ILE A 26 31.75 1.59 -19.47
N ARG A 27 32.96 1.64 -18.88
CA ARG A 27 33.13 1.43 -17.44
C ARG A 27 32.39 2.48 -16.62
N GLN A 28 32.42 3.75 -17.01
CA GLN A 28 31.68 4.81 -16.31
C GLN A 28 30.16 4.58 -16.42
N ALA A 29 29.66 4.30 -17.62
CA ALA A 29 28.25 4.04 -17.87
C ALA A 29 27.76 2.79 -17.10
N GLY A 30 28.58 1.75 -17.06
CA GLY A 30 28.28 0.52 -16.34
C GLY A 30 28.35 0.65 -14.82
N ASN A 31 29.23 1.50 -14.27
CA ASN A 31 29.40 1.68 -12.83
C ASN A 31 28.52 2.78 -12.21
N THR A 32 28.02 3.74 -12.98
CA THR A 32 27.12 4.78 -12.42
C THR A 32 25.78 4.17 -11.97
N ASP A 33 25.30 4.65 -10.82
CA ASP A 33 23.97 4.33 -10.29
C ASP A 33 22.88 5.27 -10.83
N ASP A 34 23.25 6.39 -11.47
CA ASP A 34 22.31 7.35 -12.06
C ASP A 34 21.99 6.98 -13.51
N ASP A 35 20.72 6.64 -13.78
CA ASP A 35 20.27 6.27 -15.12
C ASP A 35 20.37 7.43 -16.13
N LYS A 36 20.27 8.70 -15.71
CA LYS A 36 20.46 9.89 -16.57
C LYS A 36 21.91 10.09 -16.93
N GLU A 37 22.82 9.91 -15.96
CA GLU A 37 24.25 9.93 -16.23
C GLU A 37 24.65 8.80 -17.19
N ARG A 38 24.13 7.59 -16.96
CA ARG A 38 24.36 6.45 -17.87
C ARG A 38 23.92 6.75 -19.29
N GLN A 39 22.73 7.32 -19.45
CA GLN A 39 22.23 7.75 -20.76
C GLN A 39 23.21 8.73 -21.43
N ALA A 40 23.62 9.80 -20.73
CA ALA A 40 24.54 10.79 -21.27
C ALA A 40 25.91 10.20 -21.66
N LEU A 41 26.42 9.25 -20.87
CA LEU A 41 27.68 8.54 -21.16
C LEU A 41 27.55 7.64 -22.39
N LEU A 42 26.41 6.96 -22.57
CA LEU A 42 26.12 6.15 -23.75
C LEU A 42 25.95 7.01 -25.01
N GLU A 43 25.26 8.15 -24.91
CA GLU A 43 25.14 9.12 -26.00
C GLU A 43 26.52 9.68 -26.40
N LYS A 44 27.37 9.99 -25.41
CA LYS A 44 28.76 10.40 -25.64
C LYS A 44 29.57 9.29 -26.31
N TYR A 45 29.41 8.04 -25.87
CA TYR A 45 30.08 6.90 -26.48
C TYR A 45 29.66 6.72 -27.94
N ALA A 46 28.35 6.76 -28.24
CA ALA A 46 27.80 6.65 -29.60
C ALA A 46 28.31 7.77 -30.56
N ALA A 47 28.65 8.94 -30.02
CA ALA A 47 29.19 10.06 -30.77
C ALA A 47 30.70 9.96 -31.08
N LEU A 48 31.43 8.98 -30.54
CA LEU A 48 32.87 8.87 -30.75
C LEU A 48 33.19 8.57 -32.24
N PRO A 49 34.14 9.30 -32.86
CA PRO A 49 34.55 9.05 -34.25
C PRO A 49 35.24 7.70 -34.45
N ALA A 50 35.79 7.12 -33.38
CA ALA A 50 36.56 5.89 -33.41
C ALA A 50 35.71 4.61 -33.50
N LEU A 51 34.38 4.69 -33.34
CA LEU A 51 33.47 3.54 -33.50
C LEU A 51 33.25 3.22 -34.97
N ASP A 52 33.32 1.93 -35.31
CA ASP A 52 32.82 1.43 -36.59
C ASP A 52 31.28 1.53 -36.69
N GLU A 53 30.73 1.19 -37.85
CA GLU A 53 29.29 1.34 -38.12
C GLU A 53 28.43 0.46 -37.21
N GLU A 54 28.86 -0.77 -36.93
CA GLU A 54 28.13 -1.72 -36.09
C GLU A 54 28.15 -1.29 -34.63
N GLN A 55 29.34 -0.98 -34.09
CA GLN A 55 29.52 -0.47 -32.74
C GLN A 55 28.71 0.82 -32.50
N ARG A 56 28.68 1.71 -33.49
CA ARG A 56 27.89 2.95 -33.43
C ARG A 56 26.39 2.67 -33.39
N LYS A 57 25.92 1.72 -34.20
CA LYS A 57 24.52 1.29 -34.21
C LYS A 57 24.10 0.71 -32.85
N GLU A 58 24.92 -0.18 -32.28
CA GLU A 58 24.67 -0.77 -30.96
C GLU A 58 24.66 0.28 -29.85
N ALA A 59 25.65 1.18 -29.84
CA ALA A 59 25.74 2.28 -28.88
C ALA A 59 24.52 3.19 -28.93
N THR A 60 24.07 3.52 -30.15
CA THR A 60 22.88 4.35 -30.37
C THR A 60 21.63 3.63 -29.86
N ALA A 61 21.46 2.35 -30.19
CA ALA A 61 20.30 1.56 -29.74
C ALA A 61 20.22 1.49 -28.21
N LEU A 62 21.34 1.25 -27.54
CA LEU A 62 21.39 1.20 -26.07
C LEU A 62 21.19 2.59 -25.43
N ALA A 63 21.73 3.65 -26.03
CA ALA A 63 21.49 5.03 -25.58
C ALA A 63 20.00 5.40 -25.70
N GLU A 64 19.34 5.03 -26.80
CA GLU A 64 17.90 5.22 -26.98
C GLU A 64 17.07 4.40 -25.98
N PHE A 65 17.49 3.16 -25.70
CA PHE A 65 16.87 2.35 -24.64
C PHE A 65 17.00 3.04 -23.28
N ALA A 66 18.19 3.51 -22.91
CA ALA A 66 18.42 4.21 -21.64
C ALA A 66 17.59 5.51 -21.54
N LYS A 67 17.48 6.25 -22.64
CA LYS A 67 16.62 7.43 -22.74
C LYS A 67 15.15 7.08 -22.52
N ARG A 68 14.67 6.00 -23.14
CA ARG A 68 13.30 5.50 -22.93
C ARG A 68 13.08 5.09 -21.48
N TRP A 69 14.02 4.35 -20.90
CA TRP A 69 14.03 3.95 -19.49
C TRP A 69 13.93 5.12 -18.52
N ASN A 70 14.53 6.26 -18.85
CA ASN A 70 14.47 7.48 -18.05
C ASN A 70 13.16 8.26 -18.23
N GLY A 71 12.66 8.36 -19.47
CA GLY A 71 11.62 9.31 -19.86
C GLY A 71 10.21 8.75 -20.04
N SER A 72 10.02 7.44 -20.23
CA SER A 72 8.70 6.87 -20.50
C SER A 72 7.87 6.60 -19.23
N ALA A 73 6.66 6.04 -19.39
CA ALA A 73 6.04 5.27 -18.30
C ALA A 73 7.04 4.25 -17.75
N LEU A 74 6.98 3.98 -16.45
CA LEU A 74 7.97 3.17 -15.74
C LEU A 74 8.09 1.72 -16.27
N LYS A 75 7.10 1.25 -17.06
CA LYS A 75 7.01 -0.09 -17.66
C LYS A 75 6.76 -0.11 -19.17
N PHE A 76 7.58 0.57 -19.96
CA PHE A 76 7.37 0.55 -21.43
C PHE A 76 7.56 -0.84 -22.07
N TYR A 77 8.36 -1.72 -21.46
CA TYR A 77 8.68 -3.05 -21.98
C TYR A 77 7.51 -4.04 -21.85
N GLY A 78 6.47 -3.73 -21.06
CA GLY A 78 5.26 -4.56 -21.03
C GLY A 78 4.58 -4.62 -22.40
N ALA A 79 4.61 -3.53 -23.16
CA ALA A 79 4.02 -3.47 -24.50
C ALA A 79 4.71 -4.41 -25.50
N SER A 80 6.04 -4.54 -25.44
CA SER A 80 6.81 -5.47 -26.29
C SER A 80 6.58 -6.96 -25.95
N MET A 81 5.95 -7.23 -24.80
CA MET A 81 5.63 -8.57 -24.33
C MET A 81 4.18 -8.98 -24.60
N ARG A 82 3.34 -8.08 -25.12
CA ARG A 82 1.93 -8.38 -25.37
C ARG A 82 1.79 -9.60 -26.30
N GLY A 83 1.01 -10.59 -25.88
CA GLY A 83 0.78 -11.83 -26.63
C GLY A 83 1.92 -12.85 -26.57
N LYS A 84 2.99 -12.60 -25.81
CA LYS A 84 4.11 -13.52 -25.62
C LYS A 84 4.03 -14.20 -24.24
N PRO A 85 4.62 -15.40 -24.07
CA PRO A 85 4.82 -15.98 -22.75
C PRO A 85 5.64 -15.05 -21.85
N ALA A 86 5.37 -15.04 -20.54
CA ALA A 86 6.06 -14.14 -19.60
C ALA A 86 7.59 -14.23 -19.68
N ARG A 87 8.13 -15.44 -19.85
CA ARG A 87 9.58 -15.70 -19.93
C ARG A 87 10.27 -15.08 -21.15
N ALA A 88 9.55 -14.76 -22.21
CA ALA A 88 10.14 -14.10 -23.38
C ALA A 88 10.70 -12.71 -23.04
N LEU A 89 10.42 -12.16 -21.85
CA LEU A 89 11.03 -10.92 -21.36
C LEU A 89 12.54 -11.09 -21.15
N GLY A 90 12.99 -12.31 -20.82
CA GLY A 90 14.41 -12.64 -20.71
C GLY A 90 15.18 -12.52 -22.02
N ASP A 91 14.48 -12.51 -23.15
CA ASP A 91 15.05 -12.44 -24.50
C ASP A 91 14.80 -11.06 -25.15
N TYR A 92 14.59 -10.02 -24.34
CA TYR A 92 14.40 -8.66 -24.86
C TYR A 92 15.59 -8.23 -25.72
N ASP A 93 15.30 -7.79 -26.95
CA ASP A 93 16.30 -7.34 -27.89
C ASP A 93 16.66 -5.86 -27.64
N PHE A 94 17.90 -5.62 -27.24
CA PHE A 94 18.46 -4.28 -27.01
C PHE A 94 19.13 -3.70 -28.26
N GLY A 95 19.18 -4.43 -29.38
CA GLY A 95 19.94 -4.05 -30.57
C GLY A 95 21.46 -4.09 -30.34
N VAL A 96 21.92 -4.96 -29.44
CA VAL A 96 23.33 -5.12 -29.04
C VAL A 96 23.72 -6.60 -29.12
N ALA A 97 24.77 -6.93 -29.88
CA ALA A 97 25.25 -8.28 -30.07
C ALA A 97 25.74 -8.93 -28.77
N ALA A 98 25.79 -10.26 -28.74
CA ALA A 98 26.14 -11.02 -27.54
C ALA A 98 27.61 -10.84 -27.11
N ASP A 99 28.50 -10.56 -28.04
CA ASP A 99 29.94 -10.34 -27.86
C ASP A 99 30.32 -8.84 -27.76
N SER A 100 29.34 -7.93 -27.89
CA SER A 100 29.55 -6.49 -27.76
C SER A 100 30.06 -6.11 -26.35
N PRO A 101 31.00 -5.15 -26.23
CA PRO A 101 31.44 -4.66 -24.92
C PRO A 101 30.32 -3.91 -24.14
N LEU A 102 29.23 -3.54 -24.81
CA LEU A 102 28.05 -2.94 -24.18
C LEU A 102 27.12 -3.98 -23.54
N ARG A 103 27.30 -5.27 -23.84
CA ARG A 103 26.42 -6.35 -23.38
C ARG A 103 26.21 -6.38 -21.86
N PRO A 104 27.22 -6.16 -21.00
CA PRO A 104 27.00 -6.13 -19.56
C PRO A 104 26.06 -5.00 -19.09
N ILE A 105 25.93 -3.90 -19.83
CA ILE A 105 24.94 -2.84 -19.53
C ILE A 105 23.53 -3.31 -19.90
N CYS A 106 23.36 -4.06 -20.99
CA CYS A 106 22.08 -4.71 -21.32
C CYS A 106 21.64 -5.67 -20.21
N GLU A 107 22.57 -6.41 -19.61
CA GLU A 107 22.30 -7.30 -18.47
C GLU A 107 21.79 -6.54 -17.23
N LEU A 108 22.23 -5.29 -17.00
CA LEU A 108 21.68 -4.45 -15.93
C LEU A 108 20.20 -4.16 -16.15
N TYR A 109 19.82 -3.76 -17.37
CA TYR A 109 18.42 -3.50 -17.70
C TYR A 109 17.58 -4.78 -17.70
N ARG A 110 18.09 -5.87 -18.27
CA ARG A 110 17.45 -7.19 -18.25
C ARG A 110 17.16 -7.64 -16.81
N GLY A 111 18.15 -7.58 -15.93
CA GLY A 111 18.01 -7.95 -14.52
C GLY A 111 16.93 -7.14 -13.80
N ARG A 112 16.91 -5.82 -14.01
CA ARG A 112 15.89 -4.92 -13.46
C ARG A 112 14.49 -5.22 -14.00
N MET A 113 14.34 -5.45 -15.30
CA MET A 113 13.06 -5.79 -15.93
C MET A 113 12.49 -7.08 -15.34
N LEU A 114 13.32 -8.13 -15.25
CA LEU A 114 12.92 -9.42 -14.67
C LEU A 114 12.56 -9.29 -13.19
N ALA A 115 13.37 -8.58 -12.40
CA ALA A 115 13.12 -8.38 -10.98
C ALA A 115 11.80 -7.63 -10.71
N TRP A 116 11.51 -6.56 -11.45
CA TRP A 116 10.28 -5.79 -11.26
C TRP A 116 9.04 -6.49 -11.80
N THR A 117 9.14 -7.24 -12.90
CA THR A 117 8.05 -8.11 -13.34
C THR A 117 7.72 -9.16 -12.28
N LEU A 118 8.72 -9.71 -11.60
CA LEU A 118 8.50 -10.66 -10.50
C LEU A 118 7.85 -10.02 -9.27
N ILE A 119 8.26 -8.79 -8.88
CA ILE A 119 7.69 -8.06 -7.74
C ILE A 119 6.21 -7.72 -7.98
N GLU A 120 5.89 -7.28 -9.19
CA GLU A 120 4.59 -6.71 -9.53
C GLU A 120 3.55 -7.76 -9.89
N ASN A 121 3.90 -8.67 -10.80
CA ASN A 121 2.93 -9.50 -11.49
C ASN A 121 2.55 -10.71 -10.63
N SER A 122 1.34 -10.69 -10.07
CA SER A 122 0.84 -11.74 -9.19
C SER A 122 0.84 -13.11 -9.88
N THR A 123 0.49 -13.20 -11.17
CA THR A 123 0.52 -14.46 -11.94
C THR A 123 1.93 -15.04 -12.04
N VAL A 124 2.95 -14.23 -12.30
CA VAL A 124 4.35 -14.68 -12.32
C VAL A 124 4.80 -15.09 -10.92
N ARG A 125 4.48 -14.26 -9.92
CA ARG A 125 4.93 -14.40 -8.54
C ARG A 125 4.38 -15.65 -7.84
N THR A 126 3.12 -16.00 -8.11
CA THR A 126 2.47 -17.16 -7.48
C THR A 126 2.68 -18.46 -8.26
N HIS A 127 3.14 -18.39 -9.51
CA HIS A 127 3.43 -19.58 -10.30
C HIS A 127 4.79 -20.20 -9.93
N PRO A 128 4.84 -21.43 -9.36
CA PRO A 128 6.06 -21.97 -8.75
C PRO A 128 7.27 -22.08 -9.68
N LYS A 129 7.04 -22.28 -10.99
CA LYS A 129 8.13 -22.40 -11.98
C LYS A 129 8.57 -21.05 -12.51
N ASP A 130 7.66 -20.09 -12.61
CA ASP A 130 7.98 -18.78 -13.20
C ASP A 130 8.62 -17.88 -12.16
N SER A 131 8.09 -17.84 -10.93
CA SER A 131 8.66 -17.05 -9.84
C SER A 131 10.15 -17.35 -9.64
N LYS A 132 10.50 -18.64 -9.57
CA LYS A 132 11.89 -19.10 -9.46
C LYS A 132 12.73 -18.72 -10.68
N TRP A 133 12.23 -18.95 -11.89
CA TRP A 133 12.99 -18.63 -13.12
C TRP A 133 13.29 -17.14 -13.22
N PHE A 134 12.30 -16.27 -13.02
CA PHE A 134 12.49 -14.82 -13.08
C PHE A 134 13.54 -14.34 -12.08
N LYS A 135 13.53 -14.91 -10.88
CA LYS A 135 14.49 -14.59 -9.84
C LYS A 135 15.90 -15.06 -10.18
N ASP A 136 16.06 -16.32 -10.54
CA ASP A 136 17.37 -16.90 -10.88
C ASP A 136 18.00 -16.14 -12.06
N GLU A 137 17.20 -15.83 -13.09
CA GLU A 137 17.67 -15.09 -14.27
C GLU A 137 18.01 -13.64 -13.98
N ALA A 138 17.22 -12.96 -13.13
CA ALA A 138 17.56 -11.62 -12.67
C ALA A 138 18.89 -11.62 -11.89
N VAL A 139 19.06 -12.57 -10.96
CA VAL A 139 20.31 -12.73 -10.18
C VAL A 139 21.48 -13.01 -11.12
N ALA A 140 21.33 -13.90 -12.09
CA ALA A 140 22.39 -14.21 -13.06
C ALA A 140 22.79 -12.97 -13.89
N SER A 141 21.82 -12.16 -14.32
CA SER A 141 22.09 -10.88 -14.97
C SER A 141 22.88 -9.93 -14.06
N PHE A 142 22.48 -9.74 -12.81
CA PHE A 142 23.21 -8.88 -11.88
C PHE A 142 24.61 -9.41 -11.52
N GLN A 143 24.83 -10.72 -11.50
CA GLN A 143 26.16 -11.30 -11.33
C GLN A 143 27.09 -10.94 -12.50
N ARG A 144 26.58 -11.01 -13.75
CA ARG A 144 27.34 -10.57 -14.94
C ARG A 144 27.67 -9.07 -14.88
N VAL A 145 26.72 -8.25 -14.44
CA VAL A 145 26.94 -6.81 -14.22
C VAL A 145 28.02 -6.59 -13.17
N LYS A 146 27.94 -7.23 -12.00
CA LYS A 146 28.93 -7.08 -10.92
C LYS A 146 30.34 -7.51 -11.37
N ALA A 147 30.45 -8.53 -12.21
CA ALA A 147 31.73 -8.98 -12.75
C ALA A 147 32.36 -7.93 -13.69
N ALA A 148 31.55 -7.28 -14.53
CA ALA A 148 32.03 -6.24 -15.46
C ALA A 148 32.21 -4.86 -14.79
N PHE A 149 31.34 -4.54 -13.84
CA PHE A 149 31.18 -3.23 -13.21
C PHE A 149 31.10 -3.37 -11.67
N PRO A 150 32.22 -3.70 -11.00
CA PRO A 150 32.22 -4.00 -9.56
C PRO A 150 31.86 -2.80 -8.66
N GLN A 151 31.89 -1.58 -9.18
CA GLN A 151 31.51 -0.37 -8.44
C GLN A 151 30.02 -0.04 -8.58
N ASN A 152 29.28 -0.70 -9.48
CA ASN A 152 27.83 -0.52 -9.60
C ASN A 152 27.13 -0.99 -8.32
N THR A 153 26.63 -0.05 -7.52
CA THR A 153 26.06 -0.38 -6.21
C THR A 153 24.64 -0.93 -6.36
N VAL A 154 23.90 -0.51 -7.38
CA VAL A 154 22.56 -1.04 -7.66
C VAL A 154 22.58 -2.54 -7.95
N ALA A 155 23.48 -3.02 -8.81
CA ALA A 155 23.59 -4.45 -9.10
C ALA A 155 23.95 -5.25 -7.84
N ARG A 156 24.83 -4.72 -6.98
CA ARG A 156 25.18 -5.33 -5.69
C ARG A 156 24.00 -5.34 -4.72
N MET A 157 23.19 -4.29 -4.73
CA MET A 157 21.94 -4.20 -3.96
C MET A 157 20.96 -5.32 -4.33
N TYR A 158 20.74 -5.55 -5.63
CA TYR A 158 19.91 -6.67 -6.09
C TYR A 158 20.49 -8.04 -5.73
N LEU A 159 21.80 -8.14 -5.54
CA LEU A 159 22.49 -9.34 -5.06
C LEU A 159 22.49 -9.49 -3.53
N GLY A 160 21.78 -8.60 -2.81
CA GLY A 160 21.59 -8.69 -1.36
C GLY A 160 22.57 -7.86 -0.54
N GLU A 161 23.42 -7.05 -1.17
CA GLU A 161 24.27 -6.12 -0.42
C GLU A 161 23.46 -4.91 0.05
N ALA A 162 23.36 -4.72 1.35
CA ALA A 162 22.65 -3.58 1.91
C ALA A 162 23.38 -2.26 1.58
N LEU A 163 22.65 -1.27 1.05
CA LEU A 163 23.13 0.09 0.82
C LEU A 163 22.58 1.02 1.91
N PRO A 164 23.34 1.35 2.97
CA PRO A 164 22.87 2.25 4.02
C PRO A 164 22.50 3.62 3.45
N TRP A 165 21.42 4.23 3.95
CA TRP A 165 21.06 5.59 3.58
C TRP A 165 20.67 6.46 4.76
N GLY A 166 20.93 7.76 4.58
CA GLY A 166 20.61 8.79 5.57
C GLY A 166 21.46 8.67 6.83
N VAL A 167 21.10 9.47 7.84
CA VAL A 167 21.73 9.45 9.15
C VAL A 167 20.75 8.85 10.13
N VAL A 168 21.18 7.88 10.93
CA VAL A 168 20.40 7.42 12.09
C VAL A 168 20.39 8.57 13.09
N PRO A 169 19.22 9.18 13.38
CA PRO A 169 19.21 10.36 14.22
C PRO A 169 19.62 9.99 15.65
N ALA A 170 20.37 10.89 16.29
CA ALA A 170 20.92 10.66 17.62
C ALA A 170 19.82 10.26 18.62
N LYS A 171 20.19 9.38 19.56
CA LYS A 171 19.33 9.02 20.70
C LYS A 171 19.15 10.25 21.57
N VAL A 172 17.91 10.55 21.93
CA VAL A 172 17.57 11.54 22.95
C VAL A 172 17.29 10.78 24.23
N GLU A 173 18.03 11.07 25.30
CA GLU A 173 18.04 10.25 26.52
C GLU A 173 16.66 10.14 27.19
N GLU A 174 15.89 11.24 27.21
CA GLU A 174 14.53 11.28 27.77
C GLU A 174 13.45 10.73 26.82
N ALA A 175 13.80 10.39 25.57
CA ALA A 175 12.82 9.88 24.60
C ALA A 175 12.52 8.39 24.84
N PRO A 176 11.23 8.00 24.95
CA PRO A 176 10.85 6.59 24.92
C PRO A 176 11.36 5.92 23.64
N GLU A 177 11.66 4.62 23.73
CA GLU A 177 12.21 3.89 22.60
C GLU A 177 11.25 3.88 21.40
N TRP A 178 9.96 3.58 21.62
CA TRP A 178 8.95 3.68 20.57
C TRP A 178 8.96 5.04 19.85
N ALA A 179 9.18 6.14 20.57
CA ALA A 179 9.17 7.49 20.00
C ALA A 179 10.39 7.71 19.11
N THR A 180 11.56 7.24 19.54
CA THR A 180 12.80 7.31 18.73
C THR A 180 12.67 6.47 17.46
N LEU A 181 12.13 5.25 17.57
CA LEU A 181 11.92 4.35 16.44
C LEU A 181 10.85 4.87 15.47
N GLN A 182 9.76 5.45 15.98
CA GLN A 182 8.70 5.99 15.14
C GLN A 182 9.16 7.26 14.39
N ARG A 183 9.83 8.20 15.06
CA ARG A 183 10.38 9.41 14.44
C ARG A 183 11.23 9.08 13.22
N GLU A 184 12.19 8.18 13.37
CA GLU A 184 13.10 7.81 12.27
C GLU A 184 12.31 7.24 11.08
N GLN A 185 11.29 6.42 11.32
CA GLN A 185 10.46 5.88 10.24
C GLN A 185 9.63 6.95 9.54
N LEU A 186 8.98 7.85 10.29
CA LEU A 186 8.20 8.94 9.71
C LEU A 186 9.07 9.87 8.86
N GLU A 187 10.29 10.16 9.30
CA GLU A 187 11.23 10.98 8.54
C GLU A 187 11.70 10.27 7.26
N ARG A 188 12.08 8.99 7.35
CA ARG A 188 12.48 8.19 6.18
C ARG A 188 11.34 7.99 5.18
N LEU A 189 10.12 7.72 5.64
CA LEU A 189 8.94 7.67 4.77
C LEU A 189 8.68 9.03 4.11
N GLY A 190 8.80 10.12 4.87
CA GLY A 190 8.71 11.47 4.33
C GLY A 190 9.76 11.76 3.25
N GLU A 191 11.00 11.29 3.41
CA GLU A 191 12.06 11.41 2.40
C GLU A 191 11.71 10.65 1.11
N ILE A 192 11.23 9.41 1.23
CA ILE A 192 10.76 8.62 0.09
C ILE A 192 9.63 9.36 -0.65
N ILE A 193 8.61 9.84 0.07
CA ILE A 193 7.48 10.57 -0.53
C ILE A 193 7.99 11.83 -1.26
N ARG A 194 8.84 12.64 -0.62
CA ARG A 194 9.35 13.88 -1.24
C ARG A 194 10.25 13.62 -2.44
N TRP A 195 10.98 12.50 -2.46
CA TRP A 195 11.71 12.08 -3.64
C TRP A 195 10.75 11.83 -4.82
N TRP A 196 9.66 11.09 -4.62
CA TRP A 196 8.65 10.85 -5.66
C TRP A 196 8.02 12.16 -6.15
N ILE A 197 7.67 13.06 -5.24
CA ILE A 197 7.10 14.37 -5.59
C ILE A 197 8.09 15.18 -6.42
N THR A 198 9.37 15.22 -6.03
CA THR A 198 10.37 16.08 -6.66
C THR A 198 10.89 15.49 -7.97
N GLN A 199 11.08 14.17 -8.04
CA GLN A 199 11.77 13.51 -9.14
C GLN A 199 10.83 12.89 -10.18
N ARG A 200 9.57 12.63 -9.80
CA ARG A 200 8.66 11.80 -10.61
C ARG A 200 7.28 12.42 -10.84
N GLN A 201 6.78 13.29 -9.96
CA GLN A 201 5.47 13.90 -10.19
C GLN A 201 5.48 14.81 -11.42
N ARG A 202 4.64 14.50 -12.40
CA ARG A 202 4.49 15.24 -13.65
C ARG A 202 3.56 16.44 -13.50
N ASP A 203 3.50 17.28 -14.54
CA ASP A 203 2.62 18.44 -14.57
C ASP A 203 1.14 18.08 -14.44
N ASN A 204 0.72 16.95 -15.03
CA ASN A 204 -0.64 16.44 -14.90
C ASN A 204 -0.93 15.73 -13.56
N GLY A 205 0.10 15.50 -12.74
CA GLY A 205 0.00 14.89 -11.41
C GLY A 205 0.45 13.43 -11.30
N GLU A 206 0.60 12.69 -12.41
CA GLU A 206 1.07 11.31 -12.42
C GLU A 206 2.51 11.17 -11.89
N PHE A 207 2.84 10.03 -11.29
CA PHE A 207 4.18 9.65 -10.82
C PHE A 207 4.90 8.70 -11.78
N GLY A 208 4.19 8.18 -12.78
CA GLY A 208 4.77 7.52 -13.94
C GLY A 208 4.53 6.02 -14.03
N GLY A 209 3.89 5.39 -13.04
CA GLY A 209 3.33 4.04 -13.18
C GLY A 209 2.04 4.03 -14.01
N GLY A 210 1.40 5.19 -14.14
CA GLY A 210 0.09 5.35 -14.77
C GLY A 210 -0.99 5.51 -13.71
N TRP A 211 -2.15 6.00 -14.11
CA TRP A 211 -3.21 6.40 -13.18
C TRP A 211 -3.69 5.29 -12.22
N GLY A 212 -3.77 4.04 -12.68
CA GLY A 212 -4.10 2.89 -11.84
C GLY A 212 -3.04 2.69 -10.76
N ASP A 213 -1.82 2.32 -11.14
CA ASP A 213 -0.75 2.09 -10.18
C ASP A 213 -0.44 3.29 -9.26
N ASP A 214 -0.46 4.52 -9.81
CA ASP A 214 -0.14 5.74 -9.07
C ASP A 214 -1.20 6.05 -8.00
N CYS A 215 -2.45 5.58 -8.16
CA CYS A 215 -3.48 5.85 -7.17
C CYS A 215 -3.37 4.97 -5.93
N GLU A 216 -2.66 3.85 -5.97
CA GLU A 216 -2.42 3.09 -4.74
C GLU A 216 -1.42 3.78 -3.80
N MET A 217 -0.67 4.79 -4.28
CA MET A 217 0.45 5.38 -3.54
C MET A 217 0.09 5.98 -2.19
N TRP A 218 -1.11 6.55 -2.08
CA TRP A 218 -1.55 7.14 -0.83
C TRP A 218 -1.69 6.11 0.28
N ARG A 219 -1.95 4.83 -0.04
CA ARG A 219 -2.19 3.76 0.95
C ARG A 219 -0.98 3.58 1.86
N TRP A 220 0.24 3.59 1.33
CA TRP A 220 1.46 3.54 2.15
C TRP A 220 1.96 4.90 2.62
N TRP A 221 1.56 5.99 1.97
CA TRP A 221 1.84 7.35 2.46
C TRP A 221 0.99 7.73 3.67
N SER A 222 -0.10 7.00 3.92
CA SER A 222 -1.15 7.30 4.91
C SER A 222 -0.65 7.74 6.29
N SER A 223 0.41 7.12 6.84
CA SER A 223 0.98 7.54 8.12
C SER A 223 1.44 9.00 8.13
N VAL A 224 2.06 9.46 7.04
CA VAL A 224 2.48 10.85 6.85
C VAL A 224 1.35 11.70 6.28
N LEU A 225 0.69 11.21 5.23
CA LEU A 225 -0.32 11.95 4.46
C LEU A 225 -1.60 12.21 5.26
N LEU A 226 -2.12 11.20 5.98
CA LEU A 226 -3.37 11.29 6.73
C LEU A 226 -3.14 11.62 8.21
N GLY A 227 -2.03 11.13 8.79
CA GLY A 227 -1.66 11.38 10.18
C GLY A 227 -1.17 12.79 10.46
N PHE A 228 -0.51 13.44 9.50
CA PHE A 228 0.11 14.75 9.67
C PHE A 228 -0.31 15.73 8.58
N ASP A 229 -0.05 17.02 8.83
CA ASP A 229 -0.25 18.08 7.85
C ASP A 229 1.10 18.56 7.32
N ASP A 230 1.50 17.98 6.18
CA ASP A 230 2.65 18.40 5.40
C ASP A 230 2.16 19.03 4.09
N PRO A 231 2.31 20.36 3.92
CA PRO A 231 1.74 21.07 2.77
C PRO A 231 2.21 20.55 1.41
N GLN A 232 3.46 20.11 1.29
CA GLN A 232 3.99 19.60 0.03
C GLN A 232 3.35 18.25 -0.33
N ILE A 233 3.28 17.35 0.65
CA ILE A 233 2.73 16.00 0.45
C ILE A 233 1.22 16.06 0.21
N THR A 234 0.50 16.87 0.99
CA THR A 234 -0.94 17.07 0.80
C THR A 234 -1.23 17.72 -0.56
N ALA A 235 -0.49 18.75 -0.97
CA ALA A 235 -0.67 19.36 -2.28
C ALA A 235 -0.41 18.36 -3.43
N ALA A 236 0.64 17.54 -3.32
CA ALA A 236 0.95 16.52 -4.32
C ALA A 236 -0.16 15.47 -4.47
N GLN A 237 -0.68 14.95 -3.35
CA GLN A 237 -1.79 13.99 -3.38
C GLN A 237 -3.06 14.62 -3.97
N LEU A 238 -3.43 15.84 -3.53
CA LEU A 238 -4.61 16.52 -4.03
C LEU A 238 -4.50 16.82 -5.53
N LYS A 239 -3.30 17.19 -6.01
CA LYS A 239 -3.04 17.37 -7.45
C LYS A 239 -3.34 16.08 -8.21
N PHE A 240 -2.76 14.97 -7.76
CA PHE A 240 -2.95 13.67 -8.41
C PHE A 240 -4.42 13.24 -8.40
N SER A 241 -5.05 13.15 -7.22
CA SER A 241 -6.42 12.62 -7.10
C SER A 241 -7.45 13.50 -7.82
N ARG A 242 -7.31 14.84 -7.78
CA ARG A 242 -8.22 15.72 -8.54
C ARG A 242 -8.05 15.56 -10.04
N SER A 243 -6.82 15.40 -10.54
CA SER A 243 -6.60 15.13 -11.96
C SER A 243 -7.17 13.77 -12.37
N ALA A 244 -6.91 12.72 -11.59
CA ALA A 244 -7.35 11.35 -11.86
C ALA A 244 -8.89 11.27 -12.02
N VAL A 245 -9.64 11.85 -11.09
CA VAL A 245 -11.12 11.82 -11.14
C VAL A 245 -11.74 12.69 -12.24
N THR A 246 -10.96 13.49 -12.98
CA THR A 246 -11.47 14.30 -14.11
C THR A 246 -11.31 13.62 -15.47
N ARG A 247 -10.73 12.41 -15.50
CA ARG A 247 -10.49 11.67 -16.74
C ARG A 247 -11.81 11.31 -17.47
N PRO A 248 -11.82 11.26 -18.81
CA PRO A 248 -13.06 11.11 -19.59
C PRO A 248 -13.91 9.88 -19.25
N HIS A 249 -13.29 8.74 -18.98
CA HIS A 249 -13.98 7.48 -18.64
C HIS A 249 -14.58 7.48 -17.23
N LEU A 250 -14.27 8.48 -16.39
CA LEU A 250 -14.88 8.66 -15.06
C LEU A 250 -15.95 9.76 -15.02
N LYS A 251 -16.26 10.42 -16.15
CA LYS A 251 -17.28 11.51 -16.18
C LYS A 251 -18.64 11.06 -15.63
N GLY A 252 -18.97 9.78 -15.77
CA GLY A 252 -20.19 9.18 -15.22
C GLY A 252 -20.16 9.01 -13.70
N GLY A 253 -18.99 9.05 -13.06
CA GLY A 253 -18.80 8.80 -11.63
C GLY A 253 -18.14 7.45 -11.31
N PHE A 254 -17.90 6.61 -12.30
CA PHE A 254 -17.23 5.31 -12.15
C PHE A 254 -16.65 4.86 -13.50
N ASN A 255 -15.76 3.87 -13.51
CA ASN A 255 -15.15 3.33 -14.72
C ASN A 255 -16.20 2.83 -15.72
N THR A 256 -16.11 3.21 -17.00
CA THR A 256 -17.03 2.77 -18.06
C THR A 256 -16.64 1.47 -18.74
N GLU A 257 -15.40 0.98 -18.55
CA GLU A 257 -14.95 -0.29 -19.11
C GLU A 257 -15.21 -1.45 -18.15
N ILE A 258 -15.72 -2.58 -18.65
CA ILE A 258 -15.89 -3.79 -17.83
C ILE A 258 -14.52 -4.37 -17.54
N THR A 259 -14.16 -4.41 -16.26
CA THR A 259 -13.01 -5.14 -15.73
C THR A 259 -13.36 -5.72 -14.36
N ASP A 260 -12.46 -6.50 -13.76
CA ASP A 260 -12.67 -7.00 -12.40
C ASP A 260 -12.73 -5.86 -11.38
N VAL A 261 -13.38 -6.11 -10.25
CA VAL A 261 -13.72 -5.08 -9.27
C VAL A 261 -12.51 -4.31 -8.73
N GLU A 262 -11.33 -4.92 -8.62
CA GLU A 262 -10.15 -4.19 -8.14
C GLU A 262 -9.81 -3.06 -9.10
N HIS A 263 -9.64 -3.38 -10.38
CA HIS A 263 -9.31 -2.40 -11.41
C HIS A 263 -10.49 -1.47 -11.77
N ALA A 264 -11.74 -1.94 -11.62
CA ALA A 264 -12.91 -1.12 -11.89
C ALA A 264 -13.07 -0.02 -10.84
N ALA A 265 -12.76 -0.35 -9.57
CA ALA A 265 -12.84 0.55 -8.45
C ALA A 265 -11.61 1.46 -8.31
N GLU A 266 -10.40 0.98 -8.62
CA GLU A 266 -9.11 1.65 -8.42
C GLU A 266 -9.14 3.14 -8.82
N ASP A 267 -9.47 3.44 -10.07
CA ASP A 267 -9.51 4.80 -10.60
C ASP A 267 -10.49 5.74 -9.86
N THR A 268 -11.53 5.20 -9.21
CA THR A 268 -12.53 5.97 -8.45
C THR A 268 -12.25 5.93 -6.95
N THR A 269 -12.26 4.76 -6.33
CA THR A 269 -12.14 4.57 -4.88
C THR A 269 -10.82 5.12 -4.35
N ASP A 270 -9.68 4.75 -4.94
CA ASP A 270 -8.37 5.14 -4.43
C ASP A 270 -8.03 6.61 -4.67
N ASN A 271 -8.82 7.30 -5.49
CA ASN A 271 -8.74 8.75 -5.63
C ASN A 271 -9.79 9.48 -4.77
N LEU A 272 -10.98 8.92 -4.62
CA LEU A 272 -12.08 9.58 -3.93
C LEU A 272 -11.95 9.47 -2.41
N VAL A 273 -11.47 8.36 -1.87
CA VAL A 273 -11.21 8.19 -0.42
C VAL A 273 -10.26 9.27 0.11
N PRO A 274 -9.04 9.47 -0.44
CA PRO A 274 -8.15 10.52 0.07
C PRO A 274 -8.76 11.93 -0.11
N LEU A 275 -9.53 12.19 -1.18
CA LEU A 275 -10.24 13.47 -1.34
C LEU A 275 -11.28 13.70 -0.24
N MET A 276 -12.08 12.69 0.10
CA MET A 276 -13.08 12.78 1.17
C MET A 276 -12.44 12.98 2.56
N VAL A 277 -11.23 12.44 2.77
CA VAL A 277 -10.52 12.54 4.06
C VAL A 277 -9.74 13.85 4.20
N LEU A 278 -9.09 14.30 3.14
CA LEU A 278 -8.26 15.51 3.13
C LEU A 278 -9.08 16.80 2.91
N GLU A 279 -10.20 16.70 2.21
CA GLU A 279 -11.14 17.80 1.97
C GLU A 279 -12.53 17.45 2.51
N PRO A 280 -12.68 17.18 3.82
CA PRO A 280 -13.96 16.74 4.35
C PRO A 280 -15.05 17.78 4.06
N GLU A 281 -14.81 19.08 4.19
CA GLU A 281 -15.86 20.09 3.92
C GLU A 281 -16.24 20.27 2.43
N ASN A 282 -15.64 19.50 1.51
CA ASN A 282 -16.00 19.56 0.10
C ASN A 282 -17.16 18.59 -0.23
N ASP A 283 -18.37 19.12 -0.25
CA ASP A 283 -19.60 18.37 -0.53
C ASP A 283 -19.60 17.63 -1.88
N LYS A 284 -18.78 18.06 -2.85
CA LYS A 284 -18.67 17.37 -4.14
C LYS A 284 -18.25 15.92 -3.94
N TRP A 285 -17.31 15.66 -3.04
CA TRP A 285 -16.77 14.33 -2.81
C TRP A 285 -17.77 13.43 -2.10
N THR A 286 -18.48 13.96 -1.11
CA THR A 286 -19.58 13.26 -0.42
C THR A 286 -20.71 12.92 -1.40
N LYS A 287 -21.16 13.88 -2.22
CA LYS A 287 -22.21 13.64 -3.24
C LYS A 287 -21.79 12.59 -4.25
N TRP A 288 -20.51 12.56 -4.62
CA TRP A 288 -19.99 11.49 -5.47
C TRP A 288 -20.09 10.15 -4.76
N GLY A 289 -19.61 10.03 -3.52
CA GLY A 289 -19.75 8.80 -2.73
C GLY A 289 -21.20 8.29 -2.64
N LEU A 290 -22.18 9.19 -2.44
CA LEU A 290 -23.61 8.82 -2.46
C LEU A 290 -24.06 8.25 -3.82
N LYS A 291 -23.56 8.80 -4.94
CA LYS A 291 -23.90 8.37 -6.30
C LYS A 291 -23.52 6.92 -6.58
N LEU A 292 -22.56 6.34 -5.85
CA LEU A 292 -22.22 4.93 -6.01
C LEU A 292 -23.41 3.99 -5.68
N GLY A 293 -24.33 4.44 -4.82
CA GLY A 293 -25.60 3.74 -4.58
C GLY A 293 -26.46 3.57 -5.84
N ASP A 294 -26.41 4.54 -6.76
CA ASP A 294 -27.14 4.46 -8.04
C ASP A 294 -26.61 3.33 -8.91
N PHE A 295 -25.29 3.20 -9.04
CA PHE A 295 -24.71 2.09 -9.79
C PHE A 295 -24.99 0.74 -9.14
N MET A 296 -24.89 0.67 -7.81
CA MET A 296 -25.25 -0.53 -7.08
C MET A 296 -26.70 -0.93 -7.37
N ARG A 297 -27.64 0.03 -7.40
CA ARG A 297 -29.08 -0.21 -7.55
C ARG A 297 -29.44 -0.60 -8.97
N ASP A 298 -28.91 0.15 -9.94
CA ASP A 298 -29.38 0.11 -11.32
C ASP A 298 -28.55 -0.85 -12.18
N VAL A 299 -27.28 -1.08 -11.81
CA VAL A 299 -26.31 -1.77 -12.65
C VAL A 299 -25.70 -2.98 -11.97
N TRP A 300 -25.09 -2.86 -10.79
CA TRP A 300 -24.23 -3.91 -10.23
C TRP A 300 -25.00 -5.05 -9.57
N THR A 301 -26.10 -4.73 -8.90
CA THR A 301 -26.86 -5.71 -8.11
C THR A 301 -28.18 -6.11 -8.75
N GLY A 302 -28.77 -7.19 -8.24
CA GLY A 302 -30.12 -7.64 -8.55
C GLY A 302 -30.67 -8.56 -7.46
N LYS A 303 -31.94 -8.96 -7.59
CA LYS A 303 -32.54 -9.98 -6.72
C LYS A 303 -32.17 -11.38 -7.21
N ASN A 304 -31.48 -12.13 -6.35
CA ASN A 304 -31.12 -13.51 -6.61
C ASN A 304 -32.34 -14.44 -6.47
N GLU A 305 -32.21 -15.73 -6.82
CA GLU A 305 -33.30 -16.73 -6.76
C GLU A 305 -33.77 -17.02 -5.32
N ARG A 306 -33.02 -16.54 -4.32
CA ARG A 306 -33.35 -16.61 -2.89
C ARG A 306 -34.03 -15.32 -2.40
N GLY A 307 -34.37 -14.40 -3.32
CA GLY A 307 -35.06 -13.14 -3.05
C GLY A 307 -34.19 -12.06 -2.40
N ARG A 308 -32.86 -12.24 -2.35
CA ARG A 308 -31.93 -11.32 -1.69
C ARG A 308 -31.16 -10.45 -2.69
N LEU A 309 -30.71 -9.27 -2.25
CA LEU A 309 -29.93 -8.34 -3.09
C LEU A 309 -28.47 -8.80 -3.17
N GLN A 310 -27.93 -8.95 -4.38
CA GLN A 310 -26.59 -9.52 -4.60
C GLN A 310 -25.93 -8.86 -5.81
N PHE A 311 -24.61 -8.69 -5.81
CA PHE A 311 -23.87 -8.35 -7.03
C PHE A 311 -24.04 -9.46 -8.09
N LYS A 312 -24.27 -9.04 -9.34
CA LYS A 312 -24.47 -9.97 -10.46
C LYS A 312 -23.15 -10.55 -10.98
N SER A 313 -22.05 -9.82 -10.78
CA SER A 313 -20.72 -10.14 -11.27
C SER A 313 -19.69 -9.27 -10.54
N PHE A 314 -18.52 -9.82 -10.26
CA PHE A 314 -17.35 -9.08 -9.77
C PHE A 314 -16.51 -8.47 -10.91
N TYR A 315 -17.03 -8.56 -12.15
CA TYR A 315 -16.59 -7.80 -13.30
C TYR A 315 -17.71 -6.86 -13.75
N PHE A 316 -17.49 -5.56 -13.66
CA PHE A 316 -18.51 -4.56 -13.96
C PHE A 316 -17.91 -3.21 -14.33
N SER A 317 -18.78 -2.33 -14.82
CA SER A 317 -18.52 -0.93 -15.11
C SER A 317 -19.67 -0.06 -14.56
N ALA A 318 -19.63 1.23 -14.85
CA ALA A 318 -20.69 2.18 -14.55
C ALA A 318 -22.01 1.87 -15.27
N THR A 319 -21.99 1.06 -16.33
CA THR A 319 -23.14 0.88 -17.23
C THR A 319 -23.61 -0.57 -17.36
N GLU A 320 -22.74 -1.54 -17.08
CA GLU A 320 -23.07 -2.95 -17.27
C GLU A 320 -22.23 -3.89 -16.40
N THR A 321 -22.69 -5.14 -16.29
CA THR A 321 -21.99 -6.24 -15.61
C THR A 321 -21.63 -7.32 -16.62
N ALA A 322 -20.49 -7.96 -16.45
CA ALA A 322 -20.03 -9.02 -17.34
C ALA A 322 -21.03 -10.21 -17.36
N PRO A 323 -21.46 -10.71 -18.54
CA PRO A 323 -22.47 -11.77 -18.64
C PRO A 323 -21.89 -13.18 -18.49
N GLN A 324 -20.57 -13.34 -18.42
CA GLN A 324 -19.95 -14.66 -18.47
C GLN A 324 -20.16 -15.42 -17.14
N PRO A 325 -20.62 -16.69 -17.15
CA PRO A 325 -20.97 -17.43 -15.93
C PRO A 325 -19.83 -17.55 -14.91
N GLN A 326 -18.58 -17.69 -15.37
CA GLN A 326 -17.40 -17.75 -14.49
C GLN A 326 -17.07 -16.43 -13.78
N ARG A 327 -17.74 -15.33 -14.16
CA ARG A 327 -17.63 -14.01 -13.53
C ARG A 327 -18.87 -13.67 -12.70
N ALA A 328 -19.92 -14.48 -12.79
CA ALA A 328 -21.20 -14.26 -12.12
C ALA A 328 -21.12 -14.64 -10.63
N LEU A 329 -20.27 -13.92 -9.89
CA LEU A 329 -20.08 -14.06 -8.46
C LEU A 329 -20.17 -12.67 -7.80
N ASP A 330 -20.77 -12.59 -6.62
CA ASP A 330 -20.58 -11.51 -5.64
C ASP A 330 -19.40 -11.93 -4.76
N VAL A 331 -18.32 -11.16 -4.75
CA VAL A 331 -17.07 -11.51 -4.04
C VAL A 331 -16.83 -10.52 -2.90
N ILE A 332 -16.07 -10.93 -1.87
CA ILE A 332 -15.71 -10.03 -0.75
C ILE A 332 -15.15 -8.68 -1.23
N ALA A 333 -14.33 -8.71 -2.29
CA ALA A 333 -13.70 -7.52 -2.86
C ALA A 333 -14.69 -6.49 -3.46
N ASP A 334 -15.96 -6.85 -3.67
CA ASP A 334 -16.98 -5.91 -4.16
C ASP A 334 -17.24 -4.75 -3.18
N VAL A 335 -16.92 -4.95 -1.90
CA VAL A 335 -16.90 -3.88 -0.88
C VAL A 335 -15.93 -2.76 -1.26
N GLY A 336 -14.82 -3.08 -1.93
CA GLY A 336 -13.81 -2.11 -2.36
C GLY A 336 -14.38 -1.02 -3.28
N ALA A 337 -15.34 -1.38 -4.15
CA ALA A 337 -16.06 -0.41 -4.99
C ALA A 337 -17.02 0.48 -4.18
N LEU A 338 -17.45 0.02 -3.00
CA LEU A 338 -18.40 0.71 -2.13
C LEU A 338 -17.73 1.53 -1.03
N HIS A 339 -16.40 1.50 -0.84
CA HIS A 339 -15.74 2.29 0.21
C HIS A 339 -16.12 3.78 0.22
N PRO A 340 -16.19 4.52 -0.91
CA PRO A 340 -16.63 5.90 -0.89
C PRO A 340 -18.12 6.05 -0.52
N ALA A 341 -18.96 5.07 -0.87
CA ALA A 341 -20.37 5.04 -0.48
C ALA A 341 -20.53 4.79 1.03
N LEU A 342 -19.74 3.87 1.60
CA LEU A 342 -19.70 3.59 3.03
C LEU A 342 -19.24 4.82 3.83
N LEU A 343 -18.20 5.53 3.36
CA LEU A 343 -17.74 6.79 3.97
C LEU A 343 -18.80 7.89 3.88
N ALA A 344 -19.48 8.00 2.74
CA ALA A 344 -20.56 8.97 2.56
C ALA A 344 -21.73 8.65 3.50
N TRP A 345 -22.16 7.38 3.57
CA TRP A 345 -23.22 6.94 4.47
C TRP A 345 -22.86 7.18 5.94
N GLN A 346 -21.66 6.82 6.37
CA GLN A 346 -21.18 7.07 7.73
C GLN A 346 -21.29 8.56 8.11
N ARG A 347 -20.98 9.44 7.16
CA ARG A 347 -20.98 10.89 7.39
C ARG A 347 -22.38 11.50 7.38
N THR A 348 -23.22 11.09 6.43
CA THR A 348 -24.51 11.76 6.18
C THR A 348 -25.68 11.08 6.88
N GLY A 349 -25.58 9.78 7.17
CA GLY A 349 -26.71 8.97 7.61
C GLY A 349 -27.78 8.79 6.53
N ASP A 350 -27.44 8.91 5.25
CA ASP A 350 -28.42 8.81 4.15
C ASP A 350 -29.22 7.50 4.22
N GLU A 351 -30.54 7.62 4.41
CA GLU A 351 -31.42 6.49 4.68
C GLU A 351 -31.59 5.57 3.46
N LYS A 352 -31.57 6.12 2.24
CA LYS A 352 -31.77 5.35 1.01
C LYS A 352 -30.56 4.49 0.72
N LEU A 353 -29.38 5.10 0.77
CA LEU A 353 -28.11 4.40 0.61
C LEU A 353 -27.94 3.36 1.73
N GLY A 354 -28.23 3.73 2.97
CA GLY A 354 -28.18 2.81 4.11
C GLY A 354 -29.09 1.60 3.95
N ALA A 355 -30.35 1.78 3.54
CA ALA A 355 -31.28 0.69 3.30
C ALA A 355 -30.79 -0.27 2.22
N GLN A 356 -30.23 0.26 1.13
CA GLN A 356 -29.71 -0.53 0.03
C GLN A 356 -28.47 -1.35 0.41
N ILE A 357 -27.49 -0.71 1.09
CA ILE A 357 -26.30 -1.40 1.60
C ILE A 357 -26.70 -2.49 2.61
N CYS A 358 -27.62 -2.18 3.53
CA CYS A 358 -28.13 -3.12 4.51
C CYS A 358 -28.79 -4.34 3.86
N GLU A 359 -29.61 -4.13 2.82
CA GLU A 359 -30.29 -5.23 2.12
C GLU A 359 -29.31 -6.17 1.41
N TRP A 360 -28.20 -5.63 0.88
CA TRP A 360 -27.12 -6.45 0.33
C TRP A 360 -26.33 -7.17 1.42
N LEU A 361 -25.98 -6.50 2.52
CA LEU A 361 -25.28 -7.12 3.64
C LEU A 361 -26.11 -8.23 4.30
N ASP A 362 -27.44 -8.14 4.28
CA ASP A 362 -28.33 -9.22 4.73
C ASP A 362 -28.11 -10.53 3.94
N THR A 363 -27.69 -10.45 2.67
CA THR A 363 -27.28 -11.60 1.85
C THR A 363 -26.02 -12.26 2.39
N TRP A 364 -25.03 -11.46 2.78
CA TRP A 364 -23.77 -11.95 3.34
C TRP A 364 -23.94 -12.50 4.76
N VAL A 365 -24.81 -11.89 5.58
CA VAL A 365 -25.18 -12.44 6.90
C VAL A 365 -25.85 -13.80 6.74
N ASP A 366 -26.83 -13.92 5.83
CA ASP A 366 -27.48 -15.19 5.52
C ASP A 366 -26.47 -16.23 5.06
N ALA A 367 -25.66 -15.92 4.05
CA ALA A 367 -24.68 -16.85 3.51
C ALA A 367 -23.65 -17.30 4.55
N THR A 368 -23.25 -16.41 5.47
CA THR A 368 -22.36 -16.77 6.58
C THR A 368 -22.99 -17.82 7.49
N ALA A 369 -24.26 -17.65 7.87
CA ALA A 369 -24.93 -18.51 8.84
C ALA A 369 -25.11 -19.97 8.36
N ARG A 370 -25.23 -20.20 7.06
CA ARG A 370 -25.53 -21.53 6.48
C ARG A 370 -24.25 -22.33 6.26
N ALA A 371 -24.34 -23.65 6.44
CA ALA A 371 -23.41 -24.56 5.81
C ALA A 371 -23.88 -24.86 4.38
N GLU A 372 -23.00 -24.74 3.38
CA GLU A 372 -23.34 -24.96 1.98
C GLU A 372 -22.09 -25.23 1.15
N ASN A 373 -22.14 -26.18 0.19
CA ASN A 373 -21.03 -26.52 -0.71
C ASN A 373 -19.68 -26.71 0.00
N GLY A 374 -19.71 -27.35 1.18
CA GLY A 374 -18.53 -27.59 2.00
C GLY A 374 -18.07 -26.40 2.85
N LYS A 375 -18.72 -25.24 2.77
CA LYS A 375 -18.52 -24.10 3.68
C LYS A 375 -19.07 -24.42 5.06
N PRO A 376 -18.29 -24.25 6.14
CA PRO A 376 -18.81 -24.32 7.50
C PRO A 376 -19.85 -23.22 7.78
N ALA A 377 -20.83 -23.51 8.63
CA ALA A 377 -21.71 -22.50 9.17
C ALA A 377 -20.90 -21.51 10.03
N GLY A 378 -21.22 -20.22 9.95
CA GLY A 378 -20.52 -19.17 10.71
C GLY A 378 -19.23 -18.65 10.07
N ILE A 379 -18.86 -19.11 8.88
CA ILE A 379 -17.72 -18.58 8.09
C ILE A 379 -18.23 -17.77 6.90
N LEU A 380 -17.69 -16.56 6.71
CA LEU A 380 -17.91 -15.75 5.50
C LEU A 380 -17.35 -16.49 4.28
N PRO A 381 -18.15 -16.72 3.21
CA PRO A 381 -17.61 -17.27 1.97
C PRO A 381 -16.70 -16.27 1.24
N ALA A 382 -15.85 -16.75 0.33
CA ALA A 382 -15.13 -15.85 -0.59
C ALA A 382 -16.08 -15.20 -1.61
N SER A 383 -17.12 -15.95 -1.99
CA SER A 383 -18.04 -15.56 -3.05
C SER A 383 -19.41 -16.25 -2.97
N LEU A 384 -20.41 -15.59 -3.55
CA LEU A 384 -21.76 -16.09 -3.78
C LEU A 384 -22.05 -16.10 -5.28
N ARG A 385 -22.52 -17.23 -5.81
CA ARG A 385 -22.84 -17.35 -7.23
C ARG A 385 -24.15 -16.66 -7.57
N TRP A 386 -24.16 -15.97 -8.70
CA TRP A 386 -25.36 -15.36 -9.28
C TRP A 386 -25.93 -16.28 -10.37
N PRO A 387 -27.27 -16.45 -10.47
CA PRO A 387 -28.31 -15.87 -9.62
C PRO A 387 -28.75 -16.77 -8.46
N ASP A 388 -28.21 -17.97 -8.27
CA ASP A 388 -28.73 -18.93 -7.27
C ASP A 388 -28.43 -18.53 -5.81
N GLY A 389 -27.46 -17.65 -5.57
CA GLY A 389 -27.05 -17.19 -4.24
C GLY A 389 -26.28 -18.23 -3.42
N ALA A 390 -25.73 -19.26 -4.07
CA ALA A 390 -24.96 -20.31 -3.40
C ALA A 390 -23.53 -19.87 -3.08
N ALA A 391 -23.01 -20.21 -1.90
CA ALA A 391 -21.60 -20.09 -1.58
C ALA A 391 -20.80 -21.03 -2.49
N ALA A 392 -20.09 -20.47 -3.46
CA ALA A 392 -19.39 -21.22 -4.48
C ALA A 392 -18.31 -20.34 -5.10
N GLY A 393 -17.25 -20.96 -5.59
CA GLY A 393 -16.22 -20.33 -6.39
C GLY A 393 -15.95 -21.11 -7.67
N ALA A 394 -14.78 -20.90 -8.24
CA ALA A 394 -14.30 -21.71 -9.34
C ALA A 394 -14.17 -23.18 -8.90
N GLU A 395 -14.52 -24.10 -9.81
CA GLU A 395 -14.43 -25.56 -9.59
C GLU A 395 -15.23 -26.06 -8.36
N GLY A 396 -16.16 -25.25 -7.83
CA GLY A 396 -17.01 -25.59 -6.68
C GLY A 396 -16.45 -25.20 -5.31
N ASN A 397 -15.23 -24.67 -5.23
CA ASN A 397 -14.58 -24.30 -3.98
C ASN A 397 -15.05 -22.92 -3.50
N TRP A 398 -15.83 -22.86 -2.41
CA TRP A 398 -16.37 -21.60 -1.88
C TRP A 398 -15.29 -20.58 -1.44
N TRP A 399 -14.06 -21.05 -1.20
CA TRP A 399 -12.91 -20.23 -0.79
C TRP A 399 -12.08 -19.70 -1.97
N GLU A 400 -12.36 -20.12 -3.20
CA GLU A 400 -11.54 -19.83 -4.39
C GLU A 400 -12.43 -19.39 -5.57
N PRO A 401 -12.79 -18.10 -5.68
CA PRO A 401 -13.69 -17.59 -6.73
C PRO A 401 -13.14 -17.73 -8.15
N VAL A 402 -11.81 -17.73 -8.29
CA VAL A 402 -11.10 -17.77 -9.57
C VAL A 402 -10.28 -19.05 -9.65
N LYS A 403 -10.32 -19.74 -10.79
CA LYS A 403 -9.60 -21.01 -10.99
C LYS A 403 -8.09 -20.86 -10.72
N PRO A 404 -7.40 -21.93 -10.29
CA PRO A 404 -5.95 -21.95 -10.18
C PRO A 404 -5.23 -21.45 -11.45
N GLY A 405 -4.32 -20.48 -11.27
CA GLY A 405 -3.59 -19.82 -12.36
C GLY A 405 -4.41 -18.78 -13.15
N GLY A 406 -5.66 -18.52 -12.77
CA GLY A 406 -6.50 -17.48 -13.37
C GLY A 406 -6.01 -16.06 -13.06
N TYR A 407 -6.47 -15.10 -13.86
CA TYR A 407 -6.15 -13.68 -13.66
C TYR A 407 -6.61 -13.23 -12.27
N MET A 408 -5.72 -12.57 -11.51
CA MET A 408 -5.97 -12.07 -10.15
C MET A 408 -6.39 -13.11 -9.10
N GLN A 409 -6.17 -14.42 -9.34
CA GLN A 409 -6.61 -15.49 -8.43
C GLN A 409 -6.25 -15.24 -6.95
N SER A 410 -5.00 -14.86 -6.66
CA SER A 410 -4.54 -14.65 -5.29
C SER A 410 -5.26 -13.53 -4.56
N TYR A 411 -5.80 -12.55 -5.29
CA TYR A 411 -6.55 -11.44 -4.71
C TYR A 411 -7.91 -11.88 -4.18
N TYR A 412 -8.55 -12.82 -4.88
CA TYR A 412 -9.89 -13.33 -4.55
C TYR A 412 -9.88 -14.56 -3.63
N LEU A 413 -8.73 -15.20 -3.43
CA LEU A 413 -8.61 -16.36 -2.55
C LEU A 413 -8.92 -15.98 -1.10
N TRP A 414 -9.83 -16.70 -0.45
CA TRP A 414 -10.15 -16.47 0.96
C TRP A 414 -8.94 -16.78 1.86
N PRO A 415 -8.68 -16.00 2.94
CA PRO A 415 -9.44 -14.85 3.44
C PRO A 415 -8.85 -13.51 3.00
N SER A 416 -8.38 -13.38 1.75
CA SER A 416 -7.96 -12.09 1.21
C SER A 416 -9.08 -11.06 1.31
N VAL A 417 -8.71 -9.81 1.63
CA VAL A 417 -9.60 -8.64 1.79
C VAL A 417 -10.80 -8.82 2.74
N ILE A 418 -10.83 -9.87 3.56
CA ILE A 418 -11.96 -10.17 4.48
C ILE A 418 -12.28 -9.00 5.41
N THR A 419 -11.25 -8.21 5.78
CA THR A 419 -11.40 -7.04 6.65
C THR A 419 -12.33 -5.99 6.07
N GLU A 420 -12.43 -5.88 4.74
CA GLU A 420 -13.29 -4.90 4.07
C GLU A 420 -14.76 -5.25 4.30
N MET A 421 -15.14 -6.52 4.08
CA MET A 421 -16.50 -7.00 4.36
C MET A 421 -16.85 -6.95 5.85
N THR A 422 -15.92 -7.33 6.74
CA THR A 422 -16.18 -7.25 8.18
C THR A 422 -16.32 -5.80 8.66
N ASP A 423 -15.59 -4.85 8.08
CA ASP A 423 -15.75 -3.42 8.36
C ASP A 423 -17.10 -2.89 7.88
N ALA A 424 -17.59 -3.33 6.71
CA ALA A 424 -18.92 -2.96 6.21
C ALA A 424 -20.05 -3.48 7.12
N LEU A 425 -19.97 -4.74 7.57
CA LEU A 425 -20.90 -5.33 8.54
C LEU A 425 -20.87 -4.59 9.89
N MET A 426 -19.67 -4.29 10.39
CA MET A 426 -19.49 -3.52 11.61
C MET A 426 -20.11 -2.12 11.47
N LEU A 427 -19.86 -1.43 10.35
CA LEU A 427 -20.46 -0.12 10.08
C LEU A 427 -21.99 -0.20 10.04
N ALA A 428 -22.55 -1.21 9.39
CA ALA A 428 -24.00 -1.39 9.32
C ALA A 428 -24.62 -1.57 10.71
N HIS A 429 -23.96 -2.34 11.60
CA HIS A 429 -24.37 -2.42 13.00
C HIS A 429 -24.31 -1.05 13.69
N VAL A 430 -23.18 -0.33 13.60
CA VAL A 430 -23.01 0.98 14.25
C VAL A 430 -24.05 2.00 13.77
N MET A 431 -24.38 1.99 12.48
CA MET A 431 -25.33 2.93 11.88
C MET A 431 -26.79 2.58 12.18
N THR A 432 -27.13 1.31 12.37
CA THR A 432 -28.53 0.86 12.47
C THR A 432 -28.93 0.31 13.85
N GLY A 433 -27.95 -0.05 14.69
CA GLY A 433 -28.16 -0.75 15.96
C GLY A 433 -28.63 -2.20 15.81
N LYS A 434 -28.66 -2.77 14.60
CA LYS A 434 -29.16 -4.14 14.38
C LYS A 434 -28.08 -5.17 14.70
N GLU A 435 -28.40 -6.10 15.61
CA GLU A 435 -27.46 -7.11 16.11
C GLU A 435 -27.06 -8.17 15.07
N HIS A 436 -27.90 -8.47 14.08
CA HIS A 436 -27.62 -9.55 13.14
C HIS A 436 -26.41 -9.28 12.24
N TYR A 437 -26.05 -8.01 12.02
CA TYR A 437 -24.82 -7.65 11.31
C TYR A 437 -23.54 -8.03 12.06
N LEU A 438 -23.59 -8.23 13.39
CA LEU A 438 -22.46 -8.73 14.16
C LEU A 438 -22.39 -10.26 14.19
N ALA A 439 -23.45 -10.98 13.79
CA ALA A 439 -23.46 -12.43 13.85
C ALA A 439 -22.31 -13.08 13.05
N PRO A 440 -21.96 -12.62 11.82
CA PRO A 440 -20.77 -13.11 11.11
C PRO A 440 -19.44 -12.88 11.86
N LEU A 441 -19.28 -11.71 12.48
CA LEU A 441 -18.07 -11.36 13.21
C LEU A 441 -17.94 -12.25 14.47
N ARG A 442 -19.05 -12.41 15.20
CA ARG A 442 -19.12 -13.24 16.42
C ARG A 442 -18.86 -14.71 16.13
N SER A 443 -19.43 -15.27 15.06
CA SER A 443 -19.22 -16.67 14.72
C SER A 443 -17.77 -16.96 14.36
N MET A 444 -17.15 -16.12 13.52
CA MET A 444 -15.74 -16.28 13.18
C MET A 444 -14.81 -16.03 14.37
N ALA A 445 -15.12 -15.04 15.23
CA ALA A 445 -14.38 -14.77 16.45
C ALA A 445 -14.43 -15.97 17.42
N ALA A 446 -15.59 -16.58 17.61
CA ALA A 446 -15.74 -17.77 18.45
C ALA A 446 -14.94 -18.97 17.90
N ILE A 447 -14.99 -19.20 16.58
CA ILE A 447 -14.22 -20.26 15.91
C ILE A 447 -12.70 -20.02 16.10
N ARG A 448 -12.25 -18.78 15.91
CA ARG A 448 -10.84 -18.40 16.10
C ARG A 448 -10.40 -18.55 17.57
N LEU A 449 -11.19 -18.07 18.52
CA LEU A 449 -10.88 -18.16 19.94
C LEU A 449 -10.78 -19.62 20.40
N LYS A 450 -11.73 -20.47 19.99
CA LYS A 450 -11.70 -21.91 20.27
C LYS A 450 -10.42 -22.56 19.74
N HIS A 451 -9.98 -22.18 18.55
CA HIS A 451 -8.73 -22.68 17.95
C HIS A 451 -7.49 -22.19 18.71
N LEU A 452 -7.44 -20.92 19.14
CA LEU A 452 -6.35 -20.40 19.96
C LEU A 452 -6.24 -21.11 21.31
N GLN A 453 -7.38 -21.44 21.92
CA GLN A 453 -7.42 -22.19 23.19
C GLN A 453 -7.08 -23.67 23.00
N ASN A 454 -7.47 -24.28 21.88
CA ASN A 454 -7.29 -25.70 21.60
C ASN A 454 -6.89 -25.92 20.12
N PRO A 455 -5.59 -25.79 19.77
CA PRO A 455 -5.14 -25.95 18.40
C PRO A 455 -5.36 -27.38 17.87
N SER A 456 -5.94 -27.50 16.67
CA SER A 456 -6.08 -28.78 15.95
C SER A 456 -4.91 -29.03 15.00
N GLY A 457 -4.63 -30.29 14.63
CA GLY A 457 -3.47 -30.65 13.80
C GLY A 457 -3.69 -30.76 12.29
N GLU A 458 -4.93 -30.91 11.80
CA GLU A 458 -5.21 -31.07 10.36
C GLU A 458 -5.96 -29.87 9.78
N PHE A 459 -5.33 -29.15 8.85
CA PHE A 459 -5.83 -27.91 8.25
C PHE A 459 -6.17 -28.10 6.77
N LYS A 460 -7.15 -28.96 6.49
CA LYS A 460 -7.63 -29.16 5.11
C LYS A 460 -8.39 -27.91 4.62
N PRO A 461 -8.06 -27.34 3.44
CA PRO A 461 -8.78 -26.21 2.87
C PRO A 461 -10.30 -26.39 2.87
N GLY A 462 -11.02 -25.33 3.23
CA GLY A 462 -12.49 -25.32 3.32
C GLY A 462 -13.07 -25.86 4.64
N THR A 463 -12.30 -26.49 5.51
CA THR A 463 -12.79 -26.96 6.83
C THR A 463 -12.83 -25.85 7.88
N GLU A 464 -13.61 -26.01 8.96
CA GLU A 464 -13.66 -25.05 10.08
C GLU A 464 -12.27 -24.85 10.72
N ALA A 465 -11.51 -25.94 10.92
CA ALA A 465 -10.17 -25.89 11.49
C ALA A 465 -9.21 -25.07 10.62
N TRP A 466 -9.25 -25.26 9.30
CA TRP A 466 -8.49 -24.44 8.36
C TRP A 466 -8.94 -22.98 8.38
N CYS A 467 -10.25 -22.72 8.45
CA CYS A 467 -10.76 -21.36 8.56
C CYS A 467 -10.26 -20.67 9.84
N ALA A 468 -10.29 -21.37 10.97
CA ALA A 468 -9.85 -20.84 12.26
C ALA A 468 -8.36 -20.46 12.27
N ASP A 469 -7.52 -21.23 11.57
CA ASP A 469 -6.10 -20.92 11.37
C ASP A 469 -5.92 -19.70 10.45
N GLN A 470 -6.59 -19.68 9.31
CA GLN A 470 -6.45 -18.62 8.31
C GLN A 470 -7.06 -17.26 8.73
N LEU A 471 -7.95 -17.25 9.73
CA LEU A 471 -8.45 -16.02 10.37
C LEU A 471 -7.40 -15.32 11.25
N ALA A 472 -6.20 -15.89 11.39
CA ALA A 472 -5.05 -15.23 12.01
C ALA A 472 -4.54 -14.09 11.11
N PRO A 473 -4.14 -12.95 11.69
CA PRO A 473 -3.41 -11.95 10.95
C PRO A 473 -2.09 -12.55 10.44
N ARG A 474 -1.75 -12.29 9.17
CA ARG A 474 -0.42 -12.66 8.67
C ARG A 474 0.65 -11.85 9.40
N GLN A 475 1.79 -12.46 9.71
CA GLN A 475 2.96 -11.78 10.33
C GLN A 475 3.41 -10.50 9.60
N ASN A 476 3.08 -10.35 8.31
CA ASN A 476 3.17 -9.04 7.67
C ASN A 476 2.03 -8.13 8.13
N ALA A 477 2.34 -7.20 9.03
CA ALA A 477 1.41 -6.20 9.57
C ALA A 477 0.64 -5.38 8.50
N ASN A 478 1.11 -5.33 7.25
CA ASN A 478 0.48 -4.59 6.14
C ASN A 478 -0.49 -5.43 5.29
N SER A 479 -1.11 -6.47 5.86
CA SER A 479 -2.01 -7.37 5.16
C SER A 479 -3.47 -7.22 5.62
N ASN A 480 -4.38 -7.23 4.64
CA ASN A 480 -5.83 -7.39 4.84
C ASN A 480 -6.24 -8.87 4.84
N THR A 481 -5.30 -9.81 4.70
CA THR A 481 -5.57 -11.25 4.75
C THR A 481 -5.64 -11.72 6.20
N GLY A 482 -6.72 -12.43 6.56
CA GLY A 482 -6.85 -13.03 7.90
C GLY A 482 -6.95 -12.00 9.04
N GLY A 483 -7.36 -10.77 8.75
CA GLY A 483 -7.27 -9.65 9.70
C GLY A 483 -8.47 -9.41 10.62
N LEU A 484 -9.30 -10.42 10.93
CA LEU A 484 -10.57 -10.24 11.66
C LEU A 484 -10.41 -9.39 12.93
N VAL A 485 -9.34 -9.62 13.69
CA VAL A 485 -9.05 -8.91 14.95
C VAL A 485 -8.94 -7.38 14.76
N LYS A 486 -8.51 -6.89 13.59
CA LYS A 486 -8.43 -5.46 13.29
C LYS A 486 -9.83 -4.82 13.29
N THR A 487 -10.82 -5.47 12.67
CA THR A 487 -12.22 -5.01 12.71
C THR A 487 -12.82 -5.14 14.11
N LEU A 488 -12.54 -6.23 14.85
CA LEU A 488 -13.03 -6.38 16.23
C LEU A 488 -12.48 -5.29 17.16
N ALA A 489 -11.21 -4.93 17.01
CA ALA A 489 -10.61 -3.81 17.74
C ALA A 489 -11.25 -2.47 17.38
N ARG A 490 -11.58 -2.25 16.09
CA ARG A 490 -12.34 -1.08 15.65
C ARG A 490 -13.74 -1.05 16.29
N PHE A 491 -14.43 -2.18 16.31
CA PHE A 491 -15.75 -2.27 16.92
C PHE A 491 -15.71 -1.93 18.43
N LYS A 492 -14.76 -2.50 19.18
CA LYS A 492 -14.48 -2.12 20.57
C LYS A 492 -14.28 -0.61 20.74
N ALA A 493 -13.48 0.01 19.86
CA ALA A 493 -13.22 1.46 19.92
C ALA A 493 -14.49 2.30 19.73
N LEU A 494 -15.40 1.88 18.86
CA LEU A 494 -16.62 2.64 18.56
C LEU A 494 -17.75 2.43 19.58
N THR A 495 -17.92 1.22 20.10
CA THR A 495 -19.06 0.87 20.96
C THR A 495 -18.70 0.74 22.44
N GLY A 496 -17.42 0.56 22.77
CA GLY A 496 -16.98 0.26 24.12
C GLY A 496 -17.27 -1.17 24.57
N THR A 497 -17.62 -2.08 23.64
CA THR A 497 -17.83 -3.50 23.98
C THR A 497 -16.56 -4.16 24.53
N SER A 498 -16.73 -5.11 25.43
CA SER A 498 -15.69 -5.99 25.96
C SER A 498 -15.80 -7.43 25.43
N GLU A 499 -16.76 -7.71 24.55
CA GLU A 499 -17.09 -9.05 24.05
C GLU A 499 -15.89 -9.78 23.41
N PHE A 500 -14.97 -9.04 22.79
CA PHE A 500 -13.84 -9.60 22.04
C PHE A 500 -12.49 -9.47 22.77
N ASP A 501 -12.49 -9.06 24.04
CA ASP A 501 -11.26 -8.74 24.77
C ASP A 501 -10.32 -9.92 24.91
N GLU A 502 -10.86 -11.12 25.15
CA GLU A 502 -10.06 -12.35 25.27
C GLU A 502 -9.35 -12.68 23.95
N LEU A 503 -10.08 -12.68 22.83
CA LEU A 503 -9.48 -12.93 21.51
C LEU A 503 -8.46 -11.87 21.14
N ILE A 504 -8.77 -10.58 21.36
CA ILE A 504 -7.84 -9.47 21.08
C ILE A 504 -6.56 -9.60 21.93
N ALA A 505 -6.68 -10.06 23.18
CA ALA A 505 -5.51 -10.25 24.07
C ALA A 505 -4.61 -11.42 23.65
N LEU A 506 -5.18 -12.46 23.01
CA LEU A 506 -4.44 -13.62 22.51
C LEU A 506 -3.79 -13.39 21.13
N GLU A 507 -4.21 -12.36 20.39
CA GLU A 507 -3.59 -11.96 19.13
C GLU A 507 -2.44 -10.95 19.36
N GLY A 508 -1.45 -10.93 18.46
CA GLY A 508 -0.23 -10.13 18.64
C GLY A 508 -0.47 -8.61 18.61
N ALA A 509 0.28 -7.85 19.42
CA ALA A 509 0.12 -6.41 19.58
C ALA A 509 0.54 -5.59 18.33
N GLU A 510 1.20 -6.21 17.36
CA GLU A 510 1.46 -5.56 16.06
C GLU A 510 0.18 -5.42 15.20
N PHE A 511 -0.87 -6.20 15.47
CA PHE A 511 -2.16 -6.16 14.75
C PHE A 511 -3.20 -5.31 15.46
N VAL A 512 -3.11 -5.19 16.79
CA VAL A 512 -3.90 -4.28 17.60
C VAL A 512 -2.97 -3.61 18.61
N ILE A 513 -2.86 -2.29 18.55
CA ILE A 513 -1.99 -1.54 19.46
C ILE A 513 -2.43 -1.79 20.91
N ARG A 514 -1.57 -2.46 21.67
CA ARG A 514 -1.69 -2.65 23.12
C ARG A 514 -0.70 -1.76 23.85
N THR A 515 -1.19 -1.05 24.85
CA THR A 515 -0.41 -0.05 25.60
C THR A 515 0.11 -0.56 26.94
N ASP A 516 -0.22 -1.81 27.31
CA ASP A 516 0.44 -2.53 28.41
C ASP A 516 1.92 -2.81 28.11
N GLU A 517 2.69 -3.21 29.13
CA GLU A 517 4.14 -3.41 29.01
C GLU A 517 4.54 -4.46 27.96
N ALA A 518 3.79 -5.56 27.85
CA ALA A 518 4.05 -6.58 26.85
C ALA A 518 3.74 -6.05 25.44
N GLY A 519 2.61 -5.37 25.28
CA GLY A 519 2.20 -4.74 24.02
C GLY A 519 3.18 -3.68 23.54
N LYS A 520 3.69 -2.83 24.43
CA LYS A 520 4.73 -1.84 24.10
C LYS A 520 6.02 -2.52 23.62
N ARG A 521 6.46 -3.60 24.27
CA ARG A 521 7.66 -4.36 23.84
C ARG A 521 7.49 -4.99 22.47
N GLU A 522 6.33 -5.59 22.19
CA GLU A 522 5.99 -6.16 20.88
C GLU A 522 5.93 -5.06 19.79
N MET A 523 5.29 -3.94 20.08
CA MET A 523 5.25 -2.79 19.19
C MET A 523 6.65 -2.26 18.87
N GLU A 524 7.51 -2.09 19.88
CA GLU A 524 8.90 -1.67 19.69
C GLU A 524 9.70 -2.70 18.88
N ALA A 525 9.50 -4.00 19.09
CA ALA A 525 10.11 -5.04 18.27
C ALA A 525 9.69 -4.90 16.80
N ALA A 526 8.39 -4.70 16.53
CA ALA A 526 7.87 -4.47 15.18
C ALA A 526 8.42 -3.18 14.54
N LEU A 527 8.60 -2.11 15.31
CA LEU A 527 9.22 -0.87 14.84
C LEU A 527 10.72 -1.04 14.53
N ARG A 528 11.48 -1.79 15.34
CA ARG A 528 12.89 -2.13 15.06
C ARG A 528 13.01 -2.95 13.78
N GLU A 529 12.14 -3.93 13.61
CA GLU A 529 12.05 -4.73 12.39
C GLU A 529 11.81 -3.81 11.17
N SER A 530 10.76 -3.01 11.21
CA SER A 530 10.38 -2.08 10.14
C SER A 530 11.53 -1.12 9.77
N LEU A 531 12.25 -0.60 10.76
CA LEU A 531 13.40 0.26 10.54
C LEU A 531 14.58 -0.44 9.88
N ALA A 532 14.80 -1.73 10.14
CA ALA A 532 15.85 -2.48 9.46
C ALA A 532 15.66 -2.42 7.93
N ALA A 533 14.41 -2.47 7.45
CA ALA A 533 14.09 -2.33 6.03
C ALA A 533 14.23 -0.89 5.51
N LEU A 534 13.90 0.12 6.33
CA LEU A 534 13.98 1.53 5.94
C LEU A 534 15.39 2.16 6.08
N ARG A 535 16.36 1.45 6.65
CA ARG A 535 17.74 1.95 6.79
C ARG A 535 18.61 1.71 5.57
N VAL A 536 18.19 0.83 4.66
CA VAL A 536 19.02 0.32 3.57
C VAL A 536 18.23 0.21 2.28
N ASN A 537 18.88 0.47 1.15
CA ASN A 537 18.35 0.33 -0.22
C ASN A 537 17.36 1.43 -0.67
N PHE A 538 17.72 2.71 -0.47
CA PHE A 538 16.86 3.86 -0.85
C PHE A 538 16.45 3.80 -2.32
N PRO A 539 17.35 3.44 -3.26
CA PRO A 539 16.99 3.24 -4.65
C PRO A 539 15.84 2.23 -4.85
N GLY A 540 15.75 1.19 -4.01
CA GLY A 540 14.69 0.19 -4.04
C GLY A 540 13.29 0.73 -3.75
N PHE A 541 13.18 1.84 -3.02
CA PHE A 541 11.91 2.54 -2.75
C PHE A 541 11.68 3.75 -3.67
N THR A 542 12.64 4.05 -4.55
CA THR A 542 12.67 5.28 -5.34
C THR A 542 13.08 5.02 -6.79
N SER A 543 14.35 5.25 -7.15
CA SER A 543 14.84 5.26 -8.53
C SER A 543 14.70 3.93 -9.26
N GLU A 544 14.74 2.81 -8.54
CA GLU A 544 14.62 1.48 -9.14
C GLU A 544 13.17 1.09 -9.41
N VAL A 545 12.20 1.66 -8.68
CA VAL A 545 10.78 1.27 -8.76
C VAL A 545 10.25 1.42 -10.17
N ARG A 546 9.61 0.34 -10.66
CA ARG A 546 8.93 0.33 -11.96
C ARG A 546 7.42 0.27 -11.86
N SER A 547 6.88 -0.12 -10.72
CA SER A 547 5.45 -0.30 -10.46
C SER A 547 5.10 0.54 -9.25
N THR A 548 4.38 1.65 -9.43
CA THR A 548 4.16 2.61 -8.34
C THR A 548 3.29 2.00 -7.25
N ASP A 549 2.34 1.13 -7.58
CA ASP A 549 1.61 0.20 -6.69
C ASP A 549 2.51 -0.71 -5.81
N ARG A 550 3.83 -0.72 -6.03
CA ARG A 550 4.81 -1.57 -5.34
C ARG A 550 5.99 -0.80 -4.73
N VAL A 551 5.87 0.52 -4.51
CA VAL A 551 6.96 1.35 -3.93
C VAL A 551 7.60 0.73 -2.68
N MET A 552 6.81 0.15 -1.79
CA MET A 552 7.31 -0.44 -0.52
C MET A 552 7.67 -1.93 -0.62
N ARG A 553 7.73 -2.51 -1.83
CA ARG A 553 7.79 -3.96 -2.04
C ARG A 553 9.14 -4.47 -2.55
N PHE A 554 10.12 -3.62 -2.86
CA PHE A 554 11.43 -4.06 -3.37
C PHE A 554 12.08 -5.19 -2.55
N VAL A 555 12.02 -5.09 -1.22
CA VAL A 555 12.55 -6.10 -0.29
C VAL A 555 12.01 -7.51 -0.54
N GLN A 556 10.85 -7.66 -1.18
CA GLN A 556 10.32 -8.97 -1.56
C GLN A 556 11.24 -9.73 -2.49
N PHE A 557 11.93 -9.03 -3.40
CA PHE A 557 12.90 -9.64 -4.29
C PHE A 557 14.04 -10.32 -3.51
N LEU A 558 14.33 -9.87 -2.29
CA LEU A 558 15.42 -10.40 -1.46
C LEU A 558 15.01 -11.60 -0.57
N SER A 559 13.76 -12.06 -0.64
CA SER A 559 13.28 -13.19 0.17
C SER A 559 13.99 -14.52 -0.14
N GLN A 560 14.25 -15.33 0.91
CA GLN A 560 15.11 -16.53 0.83
C GLN A 560 14.60 -17.62 -0.14
N ASP A 561 13.31 -17.95 -0.07
CA ASP A 561 12.70 -18.99 -0.90
C ASP A 561 11.98 -18.42 -2.14
N TYR A 562 12.08 -17.11 -2.34
CA TYR A 562 11.21 -16.39 -3.28
C TYR A 562 9.73 -16.56 -2.93
N ALA A 563 9.46 -16.87 -1.66
CA ALA A 563 8.11 -16.97 -1.11
C ALA A 563 7.64 -15.55 -0.74
N PHE A 564 7.20 -14.82 -1.75
CA PHE A 564 6.86 -13.38 -1.68
C PHE A 564 5.83 -13.03 -0.59
N ASP A 565 4.97 -13.97 -0.21
CA ASP A 565 3.93 -13.75 0.79
C ASP A 565 4.32 -14.23 2.20
N ALA A 566 5.45 -14.95 2.34
CA ALA A 566 5.93 -15.50 3.61
C ALA A 566 7.10 -14.72 4.24
N TYR A 567 7.71 -13.76 3.51
CA TYR A 567 8.76 -12.83 4.00
C TYR A 567 9.90 -13.49 4.80
N LYS A 568 10.31 -14.69 4.41
CA LYS A 568 11.39 -15.39 5.12
C LYS A 568 12.73 -14.72 4.88
N GLY A 569 13.37 -14.29 5.97
CA GLY A 569 14.71 -13.71 5.98
C GLY A 569 14.80 -12.25 5.56
N VAL A 570 13.66 -11.56 5.32
CA VAL A 570 13.65 -10.13 4.94
C VAL A 570 12.47 -9.40 5.56
N THR A 571 12.72 -8.22 6.13
CA THR A 571 11.67 -7.39 6.73
C THR A 571 11.07 -6.40 5.73
N GLN A 572 9.76 -6.15 5.85
CA GLN A 572 9.08 -5.04 5.16
C GLN A 572 8.85 -3.84 6.08
N PRO A 573 8.84 -2.61 5.53
CA PRO A 573 8.37 -1.44 6.26
C PRO A 573 6.90 -1.59 6.69
N LYS A 574 6.63 -1.54 7.99
CA LYS A 574 5.29 -1.72 8.61
C LYS A 574 4.51 -0.40 8.63
N HIS A 575 4.20 0.16 7.46
CA HIS A 575 3.52 1.46 7.33
C HIS A 575 2.12 1.49 7.95
N GLU A 576 1.38 0.37 7.95
CA GLU A 576 0.06 0.29 8.62
C GLU A 576 0.19 0.39 10.15
N LEU A 577 1.27 -0.11 10.74
CA LEU A 577 1.55 0.09 12.17
C LEU A 577 1.73 1.57 12.48
N LEU A 578 2.57 2.27 11.69
CA LEU A 578 2.77 3.71 11.85
C LEU A 578 1.47 4.49 11.69
N TYR A 579 0.67 4.15 10.67
CA TYR A 579 -0.65 4.76 10.45
C TYR A 579 -1.57 4.63 11.67
N ARG A 580 -1.70 3.43 12.24
CA ARG A 580 -2.52 3.19 13.43
C ARG A 580 -1.99 3.93 14.65
N MET A 581 -0.67 3.97 14.84
CA MET A 581 -0.06 4.70 15.97
C MET A 581 -0.38 6.20 15.91
N VAL A 582 -0.26 6.84 14.75
CA VAL A 582 -0.38 8.30 14.66
C VAL A 582 -1.81 8.77 14.49
N THR A 583 -2.71 7.96 13.92
CA THR A 583 -4.11 8.37 13.66
C THR A 583 -5.10 7.86 14.70
N GLY A 584 -4.76 6.78 15.43
CA GLY A 584 -5.67 6.11 16.35
C GLY A 584 -6.63 5.10 15.70
N ASP A 585 -6.62 5.00 14.36
CA ASP A 585 -7.36 3.96 13.64
C ASP A 585 -6.90 2.56 14.09
N LYS A 586 -7.78 1.58 13.98
CA LYS A 586 -7.54 0.18 14.37
C LYS A 586 -7.28 -0.73 13.18
N ASN A 587 -7.51 -0.26 11.95
CA ASN A 587 -7.32 -1.04 10.72
C ASN A 587 -6.42 -0.32 9.70
N ALA A 588 -6.29 -0.90 8.51
CA ALA A 588 -5.61 -0.35 7.35
C ALA A 588 -6.32 0.91 6.80
N PRO A 589 -5.61 1.79 6.07
CA PRO A 589 -6.12 3.10 5.66
C PRO A 589 -7.17 3.06 4.53
N ARG A 590 -7.45 1.90 3.90
CA ARG A 590 -8.35 1.79 2.74
C ARG A 590 -9.80 2.20 3.05
N PHE A 591 -10.25 1.93 4.28
CA PHE A 591 -11.47 2.48 4.88
C PHE A 591 -11.09 3.22 6.18
N PRO A 592 -10.67 4.50 6.10
CA PRO A 592 -10.10 5.22 7.23
C PRO A 592 -11.14 5.56 8.29
N GLN A 593 -10.85 5.19 9.54
CA GLN A 593 -11.53 5.65 10.76
C GLN A 593 -10.53 6.30 11.70
N ILE A 594 -10.02 7.44 11.27
CA ILE A 594 -9.01 8.20 12.01
C ILE A 594 -9.63 8.91 13.22
N ALA A 595 -8.98 8.82 14.37
CA ALA A 595 -9.40 9.51 15.58
C ALA A 595 -8.86 10.96 15.61
N VAL A 596 -7.66 11.16 15.05
CA VAL A 596 -6.96 12.44 15.04
C VAL A 596 -6.13 12.62 13.77
N ARG A 597 -6.05 13.86 13.30
CA ARG A 597 -5.00 14.34 12.38
C ARG A 597 -4.19 15.43 13.08
N TRP A 598 -2.87 15.29 13.09
CA TRP A 598 -1.97 16.29 13.67
C TRP A 598 -1.68 17.38 12.64
N LEU A 599 -2.14 18.60 12.88
CA LEU A 599 -1.98 19.73 11.95
C LEU A 599 -0.59 20.36 12.08
N THR A 600 0.42 19.54 11.82
CA THR A 600 1.84 19.89 11.87
C THR A 600 2.63 18.88 11.01
N PRO A 601 3.82 19.23 10.47
CA PRO A 601 4.64 18.29 9.70
C PRO A 601 5.12 17.08 10.53
N PRO A 602 5.38 15.91 9.93
CA PRO A 602 5.82 14.71 10.66
C PRO A 602 7.27 14.78 11.18
N LYS A 603 8.05 15.80 10.80
CA LYS A 603 9.48 15.93 11.16
C LYS A 603 9.66 16.24 12.64
N GLY A 604 10.62 15.58 13.30
CA GLY A 604 11.02 15.89 14.69
C GLY A 604 9.91 15.67 15.73
N ILE A 605 8.97 14.76 15.47
CA ILE A 605 7.90 14.40 16.40
C ILE A 605 7.63 12.89 16.37
N ALA A 606 7.13 12.37 17.48
CA ALA A 606 6.47 11.08 17.57
C ALA A 606 5.10 11.24 18.23
N ALA A 607 4.12 10.46 17.77
CA ALA A 607 2.76 10.44 18.27
C ALA A 607 2.24 8.99 18.35
N LEU A 608 1.81 8.59 19.55
CA LEU A 608 1.16 7.31 19.81
C LEU A 608 -0.21 7.57 20.42
N VAL A 609 -1.26 7.35 19.64
CA VAL A 609 -2.64 7.36 20.13
C VAL A 609 -2.86 6.12 21.00
N THR A 610 -2.96 6.34 22.31
CA THR A 610 -3.10 5.29 23.32
C THR A 610 -4.56 4.94 23.60
N GLU A 611 -5.47 5.88 23.38
CA GLU A 611 -6.92 5.67 23.54
C GLU A 611 -7.67 6.46 22.46
N ALA A 612 -8.61 5.78 21.80
CA ALA A 612 -9.49 6.39 20.81
C ALA A 612 -10.85 5.71 20.90
N SER A 613 -11.82 6.40 21.47
CA SER A 613 -13.22 6.00 21.52
C SER A 613 -14.13 7.14 21.09
N THR A 614 -15.45 6.94 21.14
CA THR A 614 -16.42 8.01 20.86
C THR A 614 -16.55 9.03 21.99
N THR A 615 -15.97 8.78 23.18
CA THR A 615 -16.09 9.64 24.37
C THR A 615 -14.76 9.97 25.04
N LYS A 616 -13.67 9.35 24.59
CA LYS A 616 -12.32 9.54 25.13
C LYS A 616 -11.28 9.53 24.03
N PHE A 617 -10.27 10.37 24.20
CA PHE A 617 -9.08 10.38 23.36
C PHE A 617 -7.85 10.57 24.23
N ALA A 618 -6.79 9.81 23.97
CA ALA A 618 -5.49 10.03 24.59
C ALA A 618 -4.35 9.74 23.62
N ALA A 619 -3.29 10.53 23.69
CA ALA A 619 -2.07 10.33 22.93
C ALA A 619 -0.81 10.65 23.76
N GLU A 620 0.19 9.80 23.65
CA GLU A 620 1.56 10.09 24.04
C GLU A 620 2.29 10.80 22.89
N LEU A 621 2.94 11.93 23.18
CA LEU A 621 3.58 12.81 22.21
C LEU A 621 5.00 13.13 22.66
N PHE A 622 5.93 13.16 21.71
CA PHE A 622 7.32 13.56 21.99
C PHE A 622 7.84 14.48 20.89
N HIS A 623 8.34 15.66 21.26
CA HIS A 623 8.99 16.59 20.34
C HIS A 623 10.51 16.56 20.48
N PHE A 624 11.21 16.34 19.37
CA PHE A 624 12.67 16.22 19.33
C PHE A 624 13.41 17.54 19.02
N GLY A 625 12.69 18.65 18.87
CA GLY A 625 13.30 19.97 18.66
C GLY A 625 13.81 20.59 19.96
N GLY A 626 14.55 21.69 19.84
CA GLY A 626 15.14 22.42 20.97
C GLY A 626 14.23 23.48 21.61
N ALA A 627 13.09 23.79 21.01
CA ALA A 627 12.12 24.77 21.50
C ALA A 627 10.71 24.15 21.53
N PRO A 628 9.78 24.67 22.35
CA PRO A 628 8.39 24.23 22.33
C PRO A 628 7.77 24.34 20.93
N ARG A 629 6.88 23.39 20.61
CA ARG A 629 6.21 23.28 19.32
C ARG A 629 4.73 23.56 19.48
N GLU A 630 4.23 24.51 18.70
CA GLU A 630 2.79 24.74 18.58
C GLU A 630 2.13 23.59 17.82
N MET A 631 1.09 23.01 18.43
CA MET A 631 0.37 21.87 17.93
C MET A 631 -1.10 22.22 17.73
N ARG A 632 -1.72 21.60 16.72
CA ARG A 632 -3.17 21.53 16.59
C ARG A 632 -3.57 20.10 16.27
N ALA A 633 -4.53 19.56 17.00
CA ALA A 633 -5.12 18.24 16.76
C ALA A 633 -6.52 18.43 16.16
N GLU A 634 -6.78 17.84 15.00
CA GLU A 634 -8.12 17.77 14.43
C GLU A 634 -8.77 16.46 14.85
N LEU A 635 -9.78 16.55 15.72
CA LEU A 635 -10.45 15.42 16.36
C LEU A 635 -11.62 14.95 15.50
N ARG A 636 -11.65 13.66 15.16
CA ARG A 636 -12.56 13.12 14.14
C ARG A 636 -13.48 11.98 14.61
N GLN A 637 -13.22 11.36 15.76
CA GLN A 637 -14.00 10.21 16.26
C GLN A 637 -14.89 10.52 17.47
N LEU A 638 -14.60 11.59 18.23
CA LEU A 638 -15.40 11.97 19.39
C LEU A 638 -16.81 12.36 18.98
N LYS A 639 -17.82 11.91 19.74
CA LYS A 639 -19.21 12.31 19.53
C LYS A 639 -19.45 13.75 20.03
N PRO A 640 -20.48 14.46 19.53
CA PRO A 640 -20.78 15.82 19.98
C PRO A 640 -21.00 15.90 21.50
N GLY A 641 -20.47 16.96 22.12
CA GLY A 641 -20.51 17.19 23.56
C GLY A 641 -19.39 18.08 24.06
N ASP A 642 -19.37 18.34 25.37
CA ASP A 642 -18.31 19.09 26.04
C ASP A 642 -17.30 18.12 26.67
N TYR A 643 -16.02 18.44 26.53
CA TYR A 643 -14.91 17.60 26.95
C TYR A 643 -13.94 18.40 27.81
N THR A 644 -13.31 17.74 28.77
CA THR A 644 -12.17 18.28 29.51
C THR A 644 -10.88 17.80 28.87
N ALA A 645 -10.04 18.75 28.44
CA ALA A 645 -8.70 18.50 27.95
C ALA A 645 -7.67 18.67 29.07
N SER A 646 -6.67 17.77 29.11
CA SER A 646 -5.52 17.88 30.00
C SER A 646 -4.24 17.48 29.27
N LEU A 647 -3.14 18.12 29.66
CA LEU A 647 -1.79 17.82 29.18
C LEU A 647 -0.90 17.49 30.37
N ILE A 648 -0.28 16.32 30.35
CA ILE A 648 0.64 15.86 31.39
C ILE A 648 2.04 15.80 30.76
N VAL A 649 3.01 16.53 31.31
CA VAL A 649 4.39 16.57 30.81
C VAL A 649 5.32 16.01 31.88
N GLY A 650 6.07 14.94 31.56
CA GLY A 650 6.96 14.30 32.54
C GLY A 650 6.24 13.89 33.82
N GLY A 651 4.99 13.42 33.70
CA GLY A 651 4.14 13.02 34.82
C GLY A 651 3.46 14.16 35.59
N LYS A 652 3.66 15.43 35.20
CA LYS A 652 3.06 16.59 35.87
C LYS A 652 2.02 17.28 34.98
N PRO A 653 0.82 17.62 35.50
CA PRO A 653 -0.15 18.42 34.75
C PRO A 653 0.45 19.78 34.39
N VAL A 654 0.16 20.23 33.17
CA VAL A 654 0.50 21.57 32.67
C VAL A 654 -0.78 22.29 32.27
N SER A 655 -0.86 23.58 32.58
CA SER A 655 -1.99 24.41 32.20
C SER A 655 -2.10 24.54 30.68
N LEU A 656 -3.29 24.26 30.16
CA LEU A 656 -3.66 24.54 28.77
C LEU A 656 -4.28 25.93 28.68
N SER A 657 -4.13 26.58 27.53
CA SER A 657 -4.84 27.83 27.23
C SER A 657 -6.36 27.63 27.20
N GLU A 658 -6.80 26.45 26.74
CA GLU A 658 -8.18 26.00 26.74
C GLU A 658 -8.25 24.58 27.33
N SER A 659 -8.90 24.43 28.49
CA SER A 659 -9.12 23.13 29.11
C SER A 659 -10.47 22.52 28.78
N THR A 660 -11.37 23.28 28.15
CA THR A 660 -12.70 22.82 27.72
C THR A 660 -12.75 22.79 26.21
N VAL A 661 -13.13 21.65 25.65
CA VAL A 661 -13.21 21.43 24.21
C VAL A 661 -14.63 21.04 23.84
N LYS A 662 -15.24 21.81 22.95
CA LYS A 662 -16.58 21.52 22.43
C LYS A 662 -16.48 20.75 21.12
N ILE A 663 -17.06 19.56 21.09
CA ILE A 663 -17.19 18.76 19.87
C ILE A 663 -18.56 19.04 19.26
N GLU A 664 -18.58 19.51 18.02
CA GLU A 664 -19.81 19.86 17.31
C GLU A 664 -20.17 18.82 16.25
N LYS A 665 -21.48 18.65 16.03
CA LYS A 665 -21.97 17.74 14.98
C LYS A 665 -21.63 18.32 13.61
N GLY A 666 -21.13 17.48 12.71
CA GLY A 666 -20.96 17.80 11.29
C GLY A 666 -19.67 18.56 10.94
N ARG A 667 -18.79 18.86 11.90
CA ARG A 667 -17.48 19.45 11.66
C ARG A 667 -16.42 18.82 12.55
N PHE A 668 -15.17 18.77 12.09
CA PHE A 668 -14.06 18.31 12.93
C PHE A 668 -13.51 19.44 13.80
N THR A 669 -13.50 19.24 15.13
CA THR A 669 -12.97 20.23 16.08
C THR A 669 -11.45 20.24 16.03
N LYS A 670 -10.87 21.44 15.97
CA LYS A 670 -9.42 21.68 16.02
C LYS A 670 -9.04 22.19 17.40
N PHE A 671 -8.20 21.45 18.11
CA PHE A 671 -7.74 21.77 19.46
C PHE A 671 -6.27 22.17 19.44
N ALA A 672 -5.94 23.36 19.96
CA ALA A 672 -4.58 23.89 20.00
C ALA A 672 -3.91 23.65 21.35
N PHE A 673 -2.62 23.35 21.34
CA PHE A 673 -1.80 23.21 22.55
C PHE A 673 -0.31 23.36 22.22
N THR A 674 0.52 23.65 23.23
CA THR A 674 1.97 23.72 23.08
C THR A 674 2.60 22.42 23.60
N LEU A 675 3.41 21.77 22.76
CA LEU A 675 4.17 20.57 23.10
C LEU A 675 5.60 20.96 23.49
N PRO A 676 6.07 20.68 24.73
CA PRO A 676 7.42 21.01 25.15
C PRO A 676 8.48 20.19 24.39
N ALA A 677 9.65 20.79 24.22
CA ALA A 677 10.84 20.13 23.70
C ALA A 677 11.37 19.06 24.66
N GLY A 678 11.78 17.92 24.10
CA GLY A 678 12.57 16.90 24.79
C GLY A 678 11.85 16.11 25.88
N LYS A 679 10.53 16.32 26.08
CA LYS A 679 9.76 15.67 27.15
C LYS A 679 8.59 14.89 26.59
N LEU A 680 8.34 13.73 27.19
CA LEU A 680 7.11 12.97 26.94
C LEU A 680 5.91 13.74 27.51
N ALA A 681 4.92 13.96 26.65
CA ALA A 681 3.65 14.56 27.01
C ALA A 681 2.50 13.60 26.74
N THR A 682 1.47 13.62 27.57
CA THR A 682 0.22 12.88 27.37
C THR A 682 -0.92 13.88 27.25
N LEU A 683 -1.52 13.96 26.06
CA LEU A 683 -2.76 14.70 25.83
C LEU A 683 -3.94 13.77 26.13
N ARG A 684 -4.93 14.24 26.89
CA ARG A 684 -6.18 13.52 27.16
C ARG A 684 -7.38 14.42 26.95
N LEU A 685 -8.42 13.88 26.36
CA LEU A 685 -9.75 14.49 26.29
C LEU A 685 -10.77 13.47 26.78
N GLU A 686 -11.58 13.86 27.75
CA GLU A 686 -12.65 13.03 28.32
C GLU A 686 -13.97 13.79 28.30
N MET A 687 -15.04 13.14 27.86
CA MET A 687 -16.37 13.73 27.82
C MET A 687 -16.82 14.09 29.25
N ASN A 688 -17.32 15.31 29.41
CA ASN A 688 -17.94 15.74 30.66
C ASN A 688 -19.22 14.92 30.88
N ARG A 689 -19.41 14.43 32.10
CA ARG A 689 -20.59 13.63 32.45
C ARG A 689 -21.87 14.44 32.44
#